data_AF-A0A7J4SLN3-F1
#
_entry.id   AF-A0A7J4SLN3-F1
#
_cell.length_a   1.000
_cell.length_b   1.000
_cell.length_c   1.000
_cell.angle_alpha   90.00
_cell.angle_beta   90.00
_cell.angle_gamma   90.00
#
_symmetry.space_group_name_H-M   'P 1'
#
loop_
_entity.id
_entity.type
_entity.pdbx_description
1 polymer ?
#
loop_
_entity_poly.entity_id
_entity_poly.type
_entity_poly.pdbx_seq_one_letter_code
_entity_poly.pdbx_strand_id
1 'polypeptide(L)'
;MKGKWLGFPLIFLLLSAAIFSFTNDSVIEEWLKSNSIIVQDDDIETLSIQNDEYWPVLIVDFNGRNTNPNTAISEAESMLIPNANEYFSELSRGSVTVNIDIHTVMTTAIGNLADYGADNGVERDSSNDGTHLPMQLAEEVVLANKKSVDWEKYDLNNDGIVDRLLILHTTIGQETGGNSNRIWSHFTTFEELIELDDDLSIGHYAMASLGSGMEGFGTAMHEMLHQMGAYDLYPSDGQQTSVWKGVGDWDIMASGNWNDDGKTPALPMSSTLETIGLDNYENVIFNWVQEADHCSANSIIFSSLDKIKLDYKIPISEGEYVWIEYRGDNLFDDELPGNGVLVSYQDTTVSGYDDNELNVNNKRPYLKIIEADGNDELLTGSNEGQASDIFINGTTFGSKGIEIRNHDGILVDWYAEIVIQNQVEILFKSDSCVSEFSVDLPNYSITSLLNEPIPFSATSSVTCILDNQLTSTDGRLVSISANQLIAGETTDLEIRFNSAAQHNSKTRLVGTLGCGNEVVDLDIEVLSLSILPKDSSFSNTIPVNGNSEVSIPIDTTGSGSHNFQYKIDGPLSRIADSQQTLRLTGEDDYLIIEIEPKELLTNNMIVNGVIEITDSNDNQWNIDVVLTAESSVTKSLNDYVSPSQMVGLACIFAALWIFLTMKDSTKNDNEELPKQYPVTETAFEQVPVDAWGRPIDD
;
A
#
# COMPACT_ATOMS: atom_id res chain seq x y z
N MET A 1 -16.15 -63.88 -11.32
CA MET A 1 -16.11 -63.56 -12.78
C MET A 1 -16.48 -62.11 -13.14
N LYS A 2 -17.20 -61.32 -12.32
CA LYS A 2 -17.59 -59.93 -12.69
C LYS A 2 -16.45 -58.90 -12.74
N GLY A 3 -15.40 -59.02 -11.92
CA GLY A 3 -14.27 -58.07 -11.92
C GLY A 3 -13.39 -58.10 -13.19
N LYS A 4 -13.34 -59.23 -13.90
CA LYS A 4 -12.52 -59.37 -15.11
C LYS A 4 -13.09 -58.68 -16.34
N TRP A 5 -14.41 -58.46 -16.40
CA TRP A 5 -15.05 -57.86 -17.57
C TRP A 5 -14.95 -56.32 -17.57
N LEU A 6 -14.77 -55.69 -16.40
CA LEU A 6 -14.51 -54.25 -16.28
C LEU A 6 -13.01 -53.90 -16.17
N GLY A 7 -12.18 -54.79 -15.60
CA GLY A 7 -10.76 -54.49 -15.38
C GLY A 7 -9.93 -54.32 -16.65
N PHE A 8 -10.14 -55.15 -17.68
CA PHE A 8 -9.42 -55.03 -18.95
C PHE A 8 -9.75 -53.72 -19.72
N PRO A 9 -11.03 -53.31 -19.86
CA PRO A 9 -11.37 -52.01 -20.41
C PRO A 9 -10.76 -50.84 -19.64
N LEU A 10 -10.75 -50.91 -18.31
CA LEU A 10 -10.22 -49.85 -17.45
C LEU A 10 -8.70 -49.73 -17.57
N ILE A 11 -7.98 -50.86 -17.61
CA ILE A 11 -6.53 -50.89 -17.88
C ILE A 11 -6.24 -50.32 -19.26
N PHE A 12 -7.02 -50.68 -20.29
CA PHE A 12 -6.83 -50.15 -21.63
C PHE A 12 -7.07 -48.64 -21.68
N LEU A 13 -8.08 -48.14 -20.98
CA LEU A 13 -8.37 -46.72 -20.88
C LEU A 13 -7.26 -45.95 -20.17
N LEU A 14 -6.76 -46.47 -19.04
CA LEU A 14 -5.65 -45.85 -18.29
C LEU A 14 -4.34 -45.86 -19.07
N LEU A 15 -4.03 -46.95 -19.78
CA LEU A 15 -2.85 -47.00 -20.66
C LEU A 15 -3.01 -46.07 -21.86
N SER A 16 -4.22 -45.94 -22.41
CA SER A 16 -4.48 -45.00 -23.51
C SER A 16 -4.37 -43.55 -23.04
N ALA A 17 -4.86 -43.24 -21.83
CA ALA A 17 -4.71 -41.95 -21.18
C ALA A 17 -3.23 -41.65 -20.89
N ALA A 18 -2.46 -42.63 -20.41
CA ALA A 18 -1.03 -42.49 -20.22
C ALA A 18 -0.30 -42.18 -21.54
N ILE A 19 -0.58 -42.94 -22.60
CA ILE A 19 -0.02 -42.69 -23.93
C ILE A 19 -0.37 -41.29 -24.40
N PHE A 20 -1.64 -40.89 -24.26
CA PHE A 20 -2.09 -39.54 -24.63
C PHE A 20 -1.34 -38.46 -23.83
N SER A 21 -1.09 -38.71 -22.53
CA SER A 21 -0.30 -37.85 -21.65
C SER A 21 1.12 -37.65 -22.18
N PHE A 22 1.82 -38.74 -22.49
CA PHE A 22 3.19 -38.69 -23.00
C PHE A 22 3.31 -38.12 -24.42
N THR A 23 2.25 -38.18 -25.25
CA THR A 23 2.29 -37.65 -26.62
C THR A 23 1.81 -36.21 -26.76
N ASN A 24 1.06 -35.68 -25.79
CA ASN A 24 0.46 -34.34 -25.85
C ASN A 24 0.83 -33.53 -24.60
N ASP A 25 2.12 -33.54 -24.24
CA ASP A 25 2.68 -32.90 -23.05
C ASP A 25 2.24 -31.43 -22.91
N SER A 26 2.47 -30.63 -23.96
CA SER A 26 2.17 -29.19 -23.99
C SER A 26 0.67 -28.88 -23.82
N VAL A 27 -0.21 -29.72 -24.37
CA VAL A 27 -1.67 -29.50 -24.30
C VAL A 27 -2.20 -29.76 -22.89
N ILE A 28 -1.61 -30.75 -22.20
CA ILE A 28 -2.01 -31.09 -20.83
C ILE A 28 -1.39 -30.12 -19.84
N GLU A 29 -0.17 -29.65 -20.07
CA GLU A 29 0.42 -28.57 -19.28
C GLU A 29 -0.38 -27.27 -19.42
N GLU A 30 -0.76 -26.88 -20.64
CA GLU A 30 -1.62 -25.70 -20.87
C GLU A 30 -3.00 -25.88 -20.23
N TRP A 31 -3.57 -27.09 -20.30
CA TRP A 31 -4.82 -27.40 -19.59
C TRP A 31 -4.67 -27.37 -18.06
N LEU A 32 -3.56 -27.87 -17.51
CA LEU A 32 -3.26 -27.82 -16.09
C LEU A 32 -2.99 -26.38 -15.61
N LYS A 33 -2.30 -25.56 -16.40
CA LYS A 33 -2.08 -24.13 -16.10
C LYS A 33 -3.38 -23.32 -16.17
N SER A 34 -4.28 -23.64 -17.11
CA SER A 34 -5.57 -22.96 -17.23
C SER A 34 -6.63 -23.44 -16.22
N ASN A 35 -6.38 -24.55 -15.51
CA ASN A 35 -7.27 -25.11 -14.49
C ASN A 35 -6.57 -25.28 -13.13
N SER A 36 -5.37 -24.74 -12.96
CA SER A 36 -4.73 -24.64 -11.66
C SER A 36 -5.50 -23.62 -10.85
N ILE A 37 -5.84 -24.00 -9.63
CA ILE A 37 -6.39 -23.07 -8.65
C ILE A 37 -5.29 -22.04 -8.42
N ILE A 38 -5.51 -20.80 -8.85
CA ILE A 38 -4.75 -19.66 -8.39
C ILE A 38 -5.05 -19.61 -6.89
N VAL A 39 -4.04 -19.87 -6.06
CA VAL A 39 -4.12 -19.51 -4.65
C VAL A 39 -4.24 -17.99 -4.68
N GLN A 40 -5.43 -17.47 -4.39
CA GLN A 40 -5.54 -16.07 -4.02
C GLN A 40 -4.60 -15.91 -2.83
N ASP A 41 -3.67 -14.95 -2.90
CA ASP A 41 -3.14 -14.38 -1.68
C ASP A 41 -4.36 -13.98 -0.86
N ASP A 42 -4.47 -14.53 0.34
CA ASP A 42 -5.45 -14.04 1.29
C ASP A 42 -4.93 -12.65 1.68
N ASP A 43 -5.42 -11.60 1.00
CA ASP A 43 -5.06 -10.22 1.32
C ASP A 43 -5.37 -9.99 2.80
N ILE A 44 -4.31 -9.73 3.58
CA ILE A 44 -4.42 -9.51 5.03
C ILE A 44 -5.01 -8.11 5.21
N GLU A 45 -6.33 -8.04 5.37
CA GLU A 45 -7.06 -6.80 5.59
C GLU A 45 -6.88 -6.30 7.03
N THR A 46 -6.68 -4.99 7.17
CA THR A 46 -6.69 -4.34 8.50
C THR A 46 -8.12 -4.00 8.91
N LEU A 47 -8.42 -4.14 10.20
CA LEU A 47 -9.71 -3.73 10.74
C LEU A 47 -9.66 -2.26 11.20
N SER A 48 -10.54 -1.44 10.63
CA SER A 48 -10.79 -0.06 11.07
C SER A 48 -11.01 0.03 12.59
N ILE A 49 -10.84 1.22 13.16
CA ILE A 49 -11.01 1.40 14.60
C ILE A 49 -12.40 0.96 15.09
N GLN A 50 -12.43 0.33 16.26
CA GLN A 50 -13.64 -0.12 16.94
C GLN A 50 -13.92 0.76 18.18
N ASN A 51 -15.17 0.77 18.66
CA ASN A 51 -15.51 1.53 19.87
C ASN A 51 -14.85 0.96 21.13
N ASP A 52 -14.68 -0.36 21.18
CA ASP A 52 -14.03 -1.07 22.29
C ASP A 52 -12.80 -1.79 21.73
N GLU A 53 -11.63 -1.19 21.93
CA GLU A 53 -10.33 -1.67 21.45
C GLU A 53 -9.65 -2.53 22.52
N TYR A 54 -9.05 -3.65 22.11
CA TYR A 54 -8.28 -4.56 22.97
C TYR A 54 -6.94 -4.87 22.33
N TRP A 55 -5.83 -4.53 23.00
CA TRP A 55 -4.49 -4.64 22.42
C TRP A 55 -3.61 -5.57 23.25
N PRO A 56 -3.14 -6.70 22.70
CA PRO A 56 -2.08 -7.49 23.32
C PRO A 56 -0.75 -6.78 23.10
N VAL A 57 0.01 -6.60 24.18
CA VAL A 57 1.39 -6.09 24.09
C VAL A 57 2.37 -7.16 24.56
N LEU A 58 3.22 -7.62 23.66
CA LEU A 58 4.25 -8.61 23.93
C LEU A 58 5.62 -7.93 24.02
N ILE A 59 6.40 -8.24 25.06
CA ILE A 59 7.73 -7.66 25.25
C ILE A 59 8.80 -8.69 24.90
N VAL A 60 9.80 -8.29 24.12
CA VAL A 60 10.92 -9.15 23.71
C VAL A 60 12.28 -8.53 24.03
N ASP A 61 13.13 -9.33 24.68
CA ASP A 61 14.56 -9.07 24.86
C ASP A 61 15.40 -10.01 23.99
N PHE A 62 16.68 -9.72 23.82
CA PHE A 62 17.55 -10.46 22.90
C PHE A 62 18.55 -11.37 23.62
N ASN A 63 18.98 -12.44 22.98
CA ASN A 63 20.01 -13.32 23.53
C ASN A 63 21.29 -12.53 23.85
N GLY A 64 21.86 -12.78 25.03
CA GLY A 64 23.03 -12.07 25.54
C GLY A 64 22.73 -10.72 26.20
N ARG A 65 21.48 -10.24 26.16
CA ARG A 65 21.00 -9.12 27.00
C ARG A 65 20.35 -9.68 28.27
N ASN A 66 20.32 -8.84 29.31
CA ASN A 66 19.76 -9.21 30.62
C ASN A 66 18.87 -8.07 31.12
N THR A 67 17.89 -7.67 30.30
CA THR A 67 16.90 -6.67 30.70
C THR A 67 16.07 -7.26 31.84
N ASN A 68 15.76 -6.46 32.86
CA ASN A 68 14.94 -6.92 33.97
C ASN A 68 13.47 -6.99 33.53
N PRO A 69 12.82 -8.18 33.53
CA PRO A 69 11.45 -8.30 33.02
C PRO A 69 10.44 -7.43 33.76
N ASN A 70 10.55 -7.34 35.09
CA ASN A 70 9.61 -6.54 35.89
C ASN A 70 9.73 -5.05 35.59
N THR A 71 10.96 -4.58 35.32
CA THR A 71 11.21 -3.20 34.93
C THR A 71 10.64 -2.91 33.55
N ALA A 72 10.91 -3.77 32.56
CA ALA A 72 10.38 -3.61 31.21
C ALA A 72 8.84 -3.61 31.18
N ILE A 73 8.20 -4.52 31.91
CA ILE A 73 6.73 -4.55 32.04
C ILE A 73 6.21 -3.26 32.68
N SER A 74 6.83 -2.81 33.78
CA SER A 74 6.40 -1.56 34.46
C SER A 74 6.60 -0.33 33.58
N GLU A 75 7.65 -0.31 32.75
CA GLU A 75 7.91 0.76 31.79
C GLU A 75 6.87 0.77 30.67
N ALA A 76 6.53 -0.39 30.11
CA ALA A 76 5.49 -0.53 29.10
C ALA A 76 4.11 -0.12 29.64
N GLU A 77 3.75 -0.56 30.86
CA GLU A 77 2.51 -0.15 31.54
C GLU A 77 2.44 1.37 31.71
N SER A 78 3.54 1.99 32.16
CA SER A 78 3.60 3.44 32.38
C SER A 78 3.58 4.24 31.08
N MET A 79 4.15 3.70 30.00
CA MET A 79 4.24 4.34 28.69
C MET A 79 2.92 4.26 27.93
N LEU A 80 2.26 3.11 27.94
CA LEU A 80 1.10 2.88 27.05
C LEU A 80 -0.24 3.13 27.73
N ILE A 81 -0.50 2.53 28.89
CA ILE A 81 -1.87 2.44 29.44
C ILE A 81 -2.53 3.81 29.65
N PRO A 82 -1.95 4.76 30.43
CA PRO A 82 -2.59 6.05 30.64
C PRO A 82 -2.58 6.92 29.37
N ASN A 83 -1.46 6.95 28.64
CA ASN A 83 -1.28 7.88 27.52
C ASN A 83 -2.10 7.47 26.30
N ALA A 84 -2.17 6.18 25.96
CA ALA A 84 -3.01 5.71 24.85
C ALA A 84 -4.50 5.93 25.16
N ASN A 85 -4.94 5.76 26.40
CA ASN A 85 -6.32 6.07 26.79
C ASN A 85 -6.64 7.56 26.64
N GLU A 86 -5.72 8.45 27.03
CA GLU A 86 -5.88 9.89 26.84
C GLU A 86 -5.87 10.29 25.36
N TYR A 87 -4.92 9.74 24.59
CA TYR A 87 -4.79 9.95 23.15
C TYR A 87 -6.04 9.51 22.40
N PHE A 88 -6.50 8.27 22.62
CA PHE A 88 -7.70 7.75 21.96
C PHE A 88 -8.98 8.43 22.42
N SER A 89 -9.06 8.86 23.67
CA SER A 89 -10.18 9.68 24.13
C SER A 89 -10.24 11.03 23.40
N GLU A 90 -9.10 11.66 23.13
CA GLU A 90 -9.08 12.95 22.43
C GLU A 90 -9.37 12.76 20.94
N LEU A 91 -8.64 11.86 20.24
CA LEU A 91 -8.79 11.65 18.80
C LEU A 91 -10.20 11.16 18.42
N SER A 92 -10.83 10.34 19.27
CA SER A 92 -12.18 9.82 19.04
C SER A 92 -13.29 10.69 19.65
N ARG A 93 -12.94 11.79 20.33
CA ARG A 93 -13.88 12.63 21.09
C ARG A 93 -14.67 11.83 22.14
N GLY A 94 -14.01 10.82 22.70
CA GLY A 94 -14.51 9.94 23.76
C GLY A 94 -15.41 8.81 23.29
N SER A 95 -15.48 8.50 21.98
CA SER A 95 -16.26 7.35 21.48
C SER A 95 -15.51 6.02 21.59
N VAL A 96 -14.17 6.04 21.60
CA VAL A 96 -13.32 4.85 21.67
C VAL A 96 -12.75 4.66 23.07
N THR A 97 -12.82 3.42 23.57
CA THR A 97 -12.19 2.98 24.81
C THR A 97 -11.09 1.97 24.47
N VAL A 98 -9.86 2.20 24.95
CA VAL A 98 -8.71 1.33 24.67
C VAL A 98 -8.31 0.53 25.90
N ASN A 99 -8.31 -0.79 25.78
CA ASN A 99 -7.87 -1.73 26.80
C ASN A 99 -6.55 -2.36 26.38
N ILE A 100 -5.46 -1.99 27.06
CA ILE A 100 -4.12 -2.50 26.75
C ILE A 100 -3.73 -3.59 27.75
N ASP A 101 -3.51 -4.80 27.23
CA ASP A 101 -3.12 -5.98 27.98
C ASP A 101 -1.60 -6.21 27.80
N ILE A 102 -0.78 -5.65 28.72
CA ILE A 102 0.67 -5.92 28.77
C ILE A 102 0.89 -7.35 29.27
N HIS A 103 1.51 -8.19 28.44
CA HIS A 103 1.76 -9.58 28.83
C HIS A 103 2.78 -9.66 29.97
N THR A 104 2.48 -10.51 30.95
CA THR A 104 3.28 -10.65 32.17
C THR A 104 4.59 -11.44 31.97
N VAL A 105 4.77 -12.05 30.79
CA VAL A 105 5.95 -12.83 30.45
C VAL A 105 6.70 -12.13 29.32
N MET A 106 7.95 -11.76 29.59
CA MET A 106 8.87 -11.25 28.58
C MET A 106 9.52 -12.40 27.83
N THR A 107 9.48 -12.34 26.50
CA THR A 107 10.13 -13.32 25.61
C THR A 107 11.62 -13.00 25.51
N THR A 108 12.46 -14.01 25.37
CA THR A 108 13.88 -13.84 25.02
C THR A 108 14.10 -14.49 23.67
N ALA A 109 14.42 -13.67 22.67
CA ALA A 109 14.71 -14.11 21.32
C ALA A 109 15.89 -15.09 21.30
N ILE A 110 15.87 -16.07 20.39
CA ILE A 110 16.94 -17.06 20.20
C ILE A 110 18.23 -16.35 19.75
N GLY A 111 18.09 -15.40 18.82
CA GLY A 111 19.16 -14.58 18.27
C GLY A 111 19.53 -13.36 19.13
N ASN A 112 20.64 -12.75 18.76
CA ASN A 112 21.05 -11.44 19.26
C ASN A 112 20.38 -10.34 18.41
N LEU A 113 20.42 -9.08 18.86
CA LEU A 113 19.76 -7.96 18.16
C LEU A 113 20.15 -7.85 16.67
N ALA A 114 21.41 -8.08 16.31
CA ALA A 114 21.87 -7.96 14.93
C ALA A 114 21.35 -9.11 14.03
N ASP A 115 20.85 -10.20 14.60
CA ASP A 115 20.23 -11.27 13.82
C ASP A 115 18.84 -10.83 13.30
N TYR A 116 18.25 -9.78 13.89
CA TYR A 116 16.90 -9.30 13.57
C TYR A 116 16.83 -7.85 13.05
N GLY A 117 17.87 -7.03 13.28
CA GLY A 117 17.86 -5.61 12.90
C GLY A 117 19.14 -5.16 12.18
N ALA A 118 19.83 -6.08 11.50
CA ALA A 118 20.98 -5.73 10.68
C ALA A 118 20.53 -5.17 9.33
N ASP A 119 21.11 -4.05 8.91
CA ASP A 119 20.90 -3.49 7.57
C ASP A 119 21.72 -4.24 6.51
N ASN A 120 21.15 -4.36 5.32
CA ASN A 120 21.85 -4.82 4.11
C ASN A 120 21.98 -3.68 3.10
N GLY A 121 23.11 -2.97 3.15
CA GLY A 121 23.38 -1.87 2.24
C GLY A 121 22.56 -0.63 2.58
N VAL A 122 21.55 -0.32 1.76
CA VAL A 122 20.60 0.79 1.99
C VAL A 122 19.26 0.30 2.54
N GLU A 123 19.00 -1.00 2.45
CA GLU A 123 17.78 -1.62 2.99
C GLU A 123 17.97 -1.85 4.48
N ARG A 124 17.10 -1.26 5.28
CA ARG A 124 17.10 -1.41 6.73
C ARG A 124 16.61 -2.81 7.09
N ASP A 125 17.08 -3.34 8.21
CA ASP A 125 16.52 -4.55 8.84
C ASP A 125 16.34 -5.75 7.90
N SER A 126 17.24 -5.92 6.93
CA SER A 126 17.09 -6.88 5.83
C SER A 126 18.32 -7.78 5.69
N SER A 127 18.10 -9.03 5.25
CA SER A 127 19.18 -9.92 4.82
C SER A 127 19.59 -9.69 3.38
N ASN A 128 20.68 -10.35 2.97
CA ASN A 128 21.22 -10.29 1.60
C ASN A 128 20.21 -10.71 0.50
N ASP A 129 19.18 -11.47 0.87
CA ASP A 129 18.12 -11.97 -0.01
C ASP A 129 16.85 -11.10 0.02
N GLY A 130 16.86 -9.99 0.78
CA GLY A 130 15.75 -9.06 0.91
C GLY A 130 14.70 -9.47 1.93
N THR A 131 14.93 -10.51 2.74
CA THR A 131 14.00 -10.90 3.81
C THR A 131 13.98 -9.82 4.90
N HIS A 132 12.80 -9.40 5.32
CA HIS A 132 12.61 -8.50 6.47
C HIS A 132 12.87 -9.24 7.78
N LEU A 133 14.02 -8.99 8.40
CA LEU A 133 14.50 -9.74 9.57
C LEU A 133 13.62 -9.60 10.82
N PRO A 134 13.00 -8.44 11.13
CA PRO A 134 12.10 -8.29 12.27
C PRO A 134 10.85 -9.15 12.18
N MET A 135 10.43 -9.57 10.98
CA MET A 135 9.31 -10.49 10.82
C MET A 135 9.60 -11.84 11.48
N GLN A 136 10.84 -12.33 11.40
CA GLN A 136 11.27 -13.56 12.07
C GLN A 136 11.24 -13.41 13.60
N LEU A 137 11.57 -12.21 14.11
CA LEU A 137 11.44 -11.91 15.54
C LEU A 137 9.98 -11.94 15.98
N ALA A 138 9.11 -11.30 15.20
CA ALA A 138 7.68 -11.24 15.48
C ALA A 138 7.05 -12.65 15.48
N GLU A 139 7.37 -13.48 14.48
CA GLU A 139 6.94 -14.87 14.42
C GLU A 139 7.41 -15.65 15.65
N GLU A 140 8.67 -15.53 16.03
CA GLU A 140 9.21 -16.19 17.22
C GLU A 140 8.47 -15.77 18.50
N VAL A 141 8.18 -14.48 18.66
CA VAL A 141 7.47 -13.93 19.82
C VAL A 141 6.02 -14.42 19.88
N VAL A 142 5.31 -14.43 18.74
CA VAL A 142 3.94 -14.94 18.65
C VAL A 142 3.92 -16.43 18.99
N LEU A 143 4.78 -17.25 18.37
CA LEU A 143 4.85 -18.69 18.61
C LEU A 143 5.22 -19.03 20.06
N ALA A 144 6.11 -18.26 20.68
CA ALA A 144 6.46 -18.42 22.10
C ALA A 144 5.28 -18.14 23.04
N ASN A 145 4.33 -17.29 22.62
CA ASN A 145 3.18 -16.86 23.41
C ASN A 145 1.84 -17.44 22.96
N LYS A 146 1.84 -18.33 21.95
CA LYS A 146 0.65 -18.98 21.39
C LYS A 146 -0.32 -19.52 22.44
N LYS A 147 0.18 -20.08 23.55
CA LYS A 147 -0.63 -20.69 24.64
C LYS A 147 -0.81 -19.83 25.89
N SER A 148 -0.05 -18.75 26.00
CA SER A 148 0.00 -17.91 27.21
C SER A 148 -0.87 -16.66 27.09
N VAL A 149 -1.24 -16.31 25.86
CA VAL A 149 -2.13 -15.22 25.50
C VAL A 149 -3.50 -15.79 25.12
N ASP A 150 -4.55 -15.10 25.55
CA ASP A 150 -5.94 -15.41 25.22
C ASP A 150 -6.32 -14.64 23.94
N TRP A 151 -6.01 -15.22 22.78
CA TRP A 151 -6.06 -14.52 21.49
C TRP A 151 -7.47 -14.18 21.02
N GLU A 152 -8.50 -14.92 21.47
CA GLU A 152 -9.92 -14.68 21.14
C GLU A 152 -10.37 -13.25 21.50
N LYS A 153 -9.71 -12.62 22.48
CA LYS A 153 -10.03 -11.24 22.88
C LYS A 153 -9.68 -10.17 21.84
N TYR A 154 -8.79 -10.49 20.91
CA TYR A 154 -8.18 -9.52 20.00
C TYR A 154 -8.65 -9.71 18.55
N ASP A 155 -9.54 -10.68 18.33
CA ASP A 155 -10.42 -10.76 17.16
C ASP A 155 -11.69 -9.96 17.48
N LEU A 156 -11.65 -8.66 17.20
CA LEU A 156 -12.67 -7.68 17.56
C LEU A 156 -13.92 -7.82 16.68
N ASN A 157 -13.80 -8.37 15.47
CA ASN A 157 -14.91 -8.53 14.52
C ASN A 157 -15.45 -9.99 14.43
N ASN A 158 -14.78 -10.96 15.07
CA ASN A 158 -15.06 -12.40 15.06
C ASN A 158 -14.90 -13.07 13.69
N ASP A 159 -13.91 -12.68 12.90
CA ASP A 159 -13.61 -13.28 11.59
C ASP A 159 -12.56 -14.41 11.62
N GLY A 160 -11.95 -14.65 12.79
CA GLY A 160 -10.89 -15.63 12.98
C GLY A 160 -9.47 -15.07 12.85
N ILE A 161 -9.31 -13.76 12.67
CA ILE A 161 -8.03 -13.07 12.55
C ILE A 161 -7.86 -12.10 13.73
N VAL A 162 -6.68 -12.09 14.34
CA VAL A 162 -6.34 -11.12 15.39
C VAL A 162 -6.10 -9.75 14.75
N ASP A 163 -6.85 -8.75 15.20
CA ASP A 163 -6.87 -7.40 14.60
C ASP A 163 -5.75 -6.48 15.10
N ARG A 164 -5.23 -6.76 16.30
CA ARG A 164 -4.27 -5.91 17.01
C ARG A 164 -3.15 -6.74 17.60
N LEU A 165 -1.91 -6.33 17.33
CA LEU A 165 -0.73 -6.82 18.05
C LEU A 165 0.35 -5.74 18.12
N LEU A 166 0.83 -5.45 19.33
CA LEU A 166 2.02 -4.63 19.53
C LEU A 166 3.14 -5.47 20.13
N ILE A 167 4.31 -5.44 19.49
CA ILE A 167 5.53 -6.05 19.99
C ILE A 167 6.50 -4.94 20.41
N LEU A 168 6.88 -4.94 21.68
CA LEU A 168 7.84 -4.01 22.23
C LEU A 168 9.20 -4.68 22.40
N HIS A 169 10.21 -4.22 21.66
CA HIS A 169 11.57 -4.68 21.86
C HIS A 169 12.30 -3.81 22.92
N THR A 170 13.09 -4.43 23.79
CA THR A 170 13.76 -3.75 24.93
C THR A 170 14.92 -2.81 24.55
N THR A 171 15.20 -2.67 23.26
CA THR A 171 16.30 -1.85 22.75
C THR A 171 15.78 -0.52 22.24
N ILE A 172 16.69 0.46 22.16
CA ILE A 172 16.42 1.73 21.49
C ILE A 172 16.27 1.43 19.99
N GLY A 173 15.22 1.98 19.37
CA GLY A 173 14.95 1.86 17.93
C GLY A 173 16.00 2.58 17.08
N GLN A 174 16.14 2.17 15.83
CA GLN A 174 17.10 2.74 14.90
C GLN A 174 16.75 4.19 14.50
N GLU A 175 15.45 4.52 14.50
CA GLU A 175 14.87 5.83 14.17
C GLU A 175 15.32 6.95 15.13
N THR A 176 15.56 6.61 16.40
CA THR A 176 16.11 7.54 17.41
C THR A 176 17.64 7.71 17.31
N GLY A 177 18.26 7.12 16.27
CA GLY A 177 19.69 7.08 16.04
C GLY A 177 20.35 5.82 16.60
N GLY A 178 21.47 5.40 16.02
CA GLY A 178 22.16 4.18 16.44
C GLY A 178 23.07 3.58 15.39
N ASN A 179 23.42 2.30 15.56
CA ASN A 179 24.10 1.54 14.52
C ASN A 179 23.09 0.77 13.66
N SER A 180 23.55 0.32 12.50
CA SER A 180 22.85 -0.49 11.50
C SER A 180 22.45 -1.89 11.98
N ASN A 181 22.42 -2.13 13.29
CA ASN A 181 22.09 -3.41 13.90
C ASN A 181 20.88 -3.28 14.84
N ARG A 182 20.16 -2.16 14.79
CA ARG A 182 18.97 -1.91 15.62
C ARG A 182 17.77 -2.00 14.71
N ILE A 183 16.69 -2.51 15.27
CA ILE A 183 15.40 -2.57 14.61
C ILE A 183 14.82 -1.15 14.49
N TRP A 184 14.31 -0.81 13.32
CA TRP A 184 13.48 0.35 13.04
C TRP A 184 12.02 -0.02 13.34
N SER A 185 11.31 0.82 14.10
CA SER A 185 9.88 0.60 14.41
C SER A 185 9.03 0.55 13.13
N HIS A 186 8.07 -0.37 13.04
CA HIS A 186 7.27 -0.57 11.81
C HIS A 186 5.97 -1.34 12.08
N PHE A 187 5.02 -1.19 11.16
CA PHE A 187 3.90 -2.09 10.91
C PHE A 187 4.15 -2.87 9.62
N THR A 188 3.84 -4.17 9.63
CA THR A 188 3.87 -4.99 8.41
C THR A 188 3.03 -6.26 8.58
N THR A 189 2.82 -6.98 7.49
CA THR A 189 2.16 -8.28 7.45
C THR A 189 3.18 -9.42 7.49
N PHE A 190 2.75 -10.59 7.96
CA PHE A 190 3.50 -11.83 7.81
C PHE A 190 3.38 -12.34 6.37
N GLU A 191 4.41 -13.04 5.87
CA GLU A 191 4.36 -13.69 4.55
C GLU A 191 3.27 -14.79 4.49
N GLU A 192 3.02 -15.46 5.61
CA GLU A 192 1.94 -16.43 5.77
C GLU A 192 1.24 -16.17 7.11
N LEU A 193 -0.08 -16.40 7.16
CA LEU A 193 -0.85 -16.32 8.41
C LEU A 193 -0.24 -17.24 9.47
N ILE A 194 0.02 -16.70 10.66
CA ILE A 194 0.47 -17.52 11.79
C ILE A 194 -0.76 -18.11 12.46
N GLU A 195 -0.92 -19.42 12.30
CA GLU A 195 -1.96 -20.20 12.99
C GLU A 195 -1.78 -20.13 14.51
N LEU A 196 -2.83 -19.73 15.22
CA LEU A 196 -2.92 -19.65 16.69
C LEU A 196 -3.72 -20.87 17.22
N ASP A 197 -4.15 -20.81 18.47
CA ASP A 197 -5.06 -21.83 19.03
C ASP A 197 -6.52 -21.45 18.68
N ASP A 198 -7.44 -22.42 18.77
CA ASP A 198 -8.89 -22.21 18.57
C ASP A 198 -9.33 -21.68 17.19
N ASP A 199 -8.67 -22.15 16.12
CA ASP A 199 -8.94 -21.78 14.72
C ASP A 199 -8.76 -20.27 14.43
N LEU A 200 -8.00 -19.57 15.28
CA LEU A 200 -7.56 -18.19 15.08
C LEU A 200 -6.25 -18.13 14.32
N SER A 201 -6.02 -17.01 13.64
CA SER A 201 -4.76 -16.69 12.97
C SER A 201 -4.36 -15.23 13.21
N ILE A 202 -3.13 -14.88 12.87
CA ILE A 202 -2.68 -13.49 12.86
C ILE A 202 -1.88 -13.21 11.59
N GLY A 203 -2.24 -12.12 10.92
CA GLY A 203 -1.63 -11.72 9.64
C GLY A 203 -0.69 -10.52 9.74
N HIS A 204 -0.76 -9.70 10.78
CA HIS A 204 0.05 -8.49 10.88
C HIS A 204 0.46 -8.17 12.30
N TYR A 205 1.42 -7.26 12.43
CA TYR A 205 1.90 -6.77 13.73
C TYR A 205 2.45 -5.35 13.61
N ALA A 206 2.40 -4.62 14.72
CA ALA A 206 3.23 -3.43 14.93
C ALA A 206 4.40 -3.77 15.86
N MET A 207 5.58 -3.21 15.59
CA MET A 207 6.76 -3.34 16.42
C MET A 207 7.35 -1.98 16.75
N ALA A 208 7.62 -1.73 18.03
CA ALA A 208 8.19 -0.47 18.48
C ALA A 208 9.22 -0.64 19.61
N SER A 209 10.02 0.40 19.81
CA SER A 209 11.06 0.47 20.83
C SER A 209 10.50 0.78 22.23
N LEU A 210 10.70 -0.12 23.19
CA LEU A 210 10.56 0.19 24.62
C LEU A 210 11.82 0.87 25.19
N GLY A 211 12.97 0.67 24.54
CA GLY A 211 14.25 1.21 25.03
C GLY A 211 14.31 2.74 25.05
N SER A 212 13.42 3.42 24.33
CA SER A 212 13.25 4.87 24.31
C SER A 212 12.38 5.39 25.47
N GLY A 213 11.75 4.50 26.24
CA GLY A 213 10.81 4.88 27.30
C GLY A 213 9.66 5.72 26.75
N MET A 214 9.26 6.78 27.47
CA MET A 214 8.13 7.64 27.06
C MET A 214 8.32 8.30 25.69
N GLU A 215 9.56 8.53 25.26
CA GLU A 215 9.87 9.10 23.93
C GLU A 215 9.51 8.14 22.78
N GLY A 216 9.26 6.86 23.08
CA GLY A 216 8.75 5.88 22.11
C GLY A 216 7.23 5.83 22.00
N PHE A 217 6.48 6.64 22.76
CA PHE A 217 5.01 6.59 22.76
C PHE A 217 4.43 6.97 21.39
N GLY A 218 4.86 8.10 20.82
CA GLY A 218 4.38 8.58 19.52
C GLY A 218 4.66 7.60 18.38
N THR A 219 5.87 7.03 18.33
CA THR A 219 6.21 5.97 17.37
C THR A 219 5.33 4.74 17.57
N ALA A 220 5.12 4.27 18.81
CA ALA A 220 4.24 3.13 19.05
C ALA A 220 2.78 3.41 18.62
N MET A 221 2.26 4.63 18.82
CA MET A 221 0.92 5.00 18.36
C MET A 221 0.83 5.11 16.84
N HIS A 222 1.87 5.64 16.17
CA HIS A 222 1.98 5.67 14.72
C HIS A 222 1.84 4.25 14.13
N GLU A 223 2.63 3.28 14.60
CA GLU A 223 2.55 1.90 14.12
C GLU A 223 1.20 1.23 14.43
N MET A 224 0.60 1.57 15.58
CA MET A 224 -0.73 1.06 15.95
C MET A 224 -1.84 1.61 15.04
N LEU A 225 -1.72 2.84 14.53
CA LEU A 225 -2.71 3.42 13.63
C LEU A 225 -2.68 2.79 12.23
N HIS A 226 -1.52 2.29 11.77
CA HIS A 226 -1.46 1.49 10.55
C HIS A 226 -2.31 0.21 10.64
N GLN A 227 -2.37 -0.44 11.81
CA GLN A 227 -3.27 -1.59 12.05
C GLN A 227 -4.76 -1.23 11.96
N MET A 228 -5.09 0.06 11.90
CA MET A 228 -6.45 0.59 11.75
C MET A 228 -6.72 1.12 10.33
N GLY A 229 -5.74 0.99 9.41
CA GLY A 229 -5.84 1.44 8.03
C GLY A 229 -5.21 2.81 7.75
N ALA A 230 -4.51 3.43 8.71
CA ALA A 230 -3.83 4.70 8.46
C ALA A 230 -2.67 4.52 7.47
N TYR A 231 -2.41 5.56 6.67
CA TYR A 231 -1.31 5.60 5.72
C TYR A 231 -0.25 6.61 6.14
N ASP A 232 0.99 6.37 5.77
CA ASP A 232 2.09 7.31 5.89
C ASP A 232 1.83 8.54 5.03
N LEU A 233 1.96 9.69 5.67
CA LEU A 233 1.74 11.00 5.08
C LEU A 233 3.04 11.76 4.85
N TYR A 234 4.19 11.09 4.93
CA TYR A 234 5.53 11.56 4.56
C TYR A 234 6.14 10.65 3.49
N PRO A 235 7.12 11.11 2.69
CA PRO A 235 7.76 10.26 1.71
C PRO A 235 8.71 9.26 2.39
N SER A 236 8.40 7.97 2.27
CA SER A 236 9.19 6.86 2.83
C SER A 236 10.62 6.80 2.24
N ASP A 237 11.62 6.53 3.09
CA ASP A 237 13.05 6.67 2.80
C ASP A 237 13.55 5.86 1.58
N GLY A 238 12.91 4.73 1.26
CA GLY A 238 13.33 3.84 0.17
C GLY A 238 13.00 4.36 -1.24
N GLN A 239 12.01 5.27 -1.33
CA GLN A 239 11.45 5.73 -2.60
C GLN A 239 11.40 7.26 -2.73
N GLN A 240 12.08 8.01 -1.85
CA GLN A 240 12.06 9.47 -1.87
C GLN A 240 12.45 10.04 -3.25
N THR A 241 11.44 10.51 -3.99
CA THR A 241 11.62 11.27 -5.24
C THR A 241 11.89 12.75 -4.95
N SER A 242 11.66 13.19 -3.71
CA SER A 242 11.80 14.57 -3.26
C SER A 242 12.17 14.67 -1.78
N VAL A 243 12.62 15.85 -1.35
CA VAL A 243 12.90 16.19 0.06
C VAL A 243 11.65 16.64 0.83
N TRP A 244 10.46 16.43 0.26
CA TRP A 244 9.17 16.82 0.83
C TRP A 244 9.00 16.23 2.23
N LYS A 245 8.34 16.97 3.13
CA LYS A 245 8.06 16.54 4.50
C LYS A 245 6.65 16.01 4.73
N GLY A 246 5.90 15.77 3.65
CA GLY A 246 4.53 15.34 3.80
C GLY A 246 3.65 16.44 4.38
N VAL A 247 2.84 16.07 5.38
CA VAL A 247 2.11 17.02 6.23
C VAL A 247 2.89 17.43 7.49
N GLY A 248 4.11 16.94 7.69
CA GLY A 248 5.00 17.37 8.77
C GLY A 248 4.44 17.11 10.18
N ASP A 249 4.72 18.03 11.10
CA ASP A 249 4.41 17.95 12.53
C ASP A 249 2.90 18.02 12.82
N TRP A 250 2.09 18.23 11.79
CA TRP A 250 0.63 18.37 11.88
C TRP A 250 -0.12 17.05 12.01
N ASP A 251 0.45 15.91 11.59
CA ASP A 251 -0.17 14.58 11.67
C ASP A 251 0.79 13.56 12.28
N ILE A 252 0.28 12.66 13.12
CA ILE A 252 1.04 11.53 13.65
C ILE A 252 1.55 10.60 12.55
N MET A 253 0.85 10.48 11.43
CA MET A 253 1.28 9.69 10.28
C MET A 253 2.37 10.39 9.44
N ALA A 254 2.90 11.51 9.93
CA ALA A 254 4.09 12.20 9.41
C ALA A 254 5.08 12.46 10.57
N SER A 255 5.79 13.59 10.58
CA SER A 255 6.75 13.88 11.66
C SER A 255 6.07 14.23 12.99
N GLY A 256 4.74 14.43 13.00
CA GLY A 256 3.98 14.70 14.23
C GLY A 256 4.04 13.59 15.27
N ASN A 257 4.47 12.37 14.92
CA ASN A 257 4.77 11.32 15.91
C ASN A 257 5.97 11.67 16.82
N TRP A 258 6.81 12.63 16.43
CA TRP A 258 7.98 13.08 17.19
C TRP A 258 7.76 14.36 18.02
N ASN A 259 6.54 14.91 18.03
CA ASN A 259 6.22 16.09 18.84
C ASN A 259 6.52 15.83 20.34
N ASP A 260 7.10 16.82 21.03
CA ASP A 260 7.65 16.70 22.40
C ASP A 260 8.62 15.49 22.59
N ASP A 261 9.49 15.28 21.61
CA ASP A 261 10.38 14.11 21.51
C ASP A 261 9.60 12.77 21.52
N GLY A 262 8.40 12.75 20.93
CA GLY A 262 7.53 11.57 20.85
C GLY A 262 6.70 11.28 22.10
N LYS A 263 6.72 12.15 23.11
CA LYS A 263 5.90 11.97 24.32
C LYS A 263 4.45 12.39 24.11
N THR A 264 4.23 13.38 23.24
CA THR A 264 2.93 14.01 22.98
C THR A 264 2.76 14.15 21.48
N PRO A 265 2.48 13.05 20.75
CA PRO A 265 2.37 13.09 19.30
C PRO A 265 1.17 13.93 18.85
N ALA A 266 1.20 14.42 17.61
CA ALA A 266 0.05 15.06 16.99
C ALA A 266 -1.17 14.13 16.99
N LEU A 267 -2.38 14.72 17.00
CA LEU A 267 -3.57 13.96 16.62
C LEU A 267 -3.56 13.73 15.10
N PRO A 268 -4.20 12.64 14.60
CA PRO A 268 -4.36 12.45 13.17
C PRO A 268 -5.20 13.57 12.58
N MET A 269 -4.84 14.03 11.38
CA MET A 269 -5.67 14.96 10.60
C MET A 269 -6.94 14.26 10.14
N SER A 270 -7.93 15.06 9.75
CA SER A 270 -9.27 14.60 9.36
C SER A 270 -9.25 13.57 8.23
N SER A 271 -8.31 13.67 7.30
CA SER A 271 -8.09 12.67 6.26
C SER A 271 -7.75 11.30 6.85
N THR A 272 -6.83 11.24 7.82
CA THR A 272 -6.44 10.02 8.51
C THR A 272 -7.58 9.49 9.37
N LEU A 273 -8.28 10.38 10.08
CA LEU A 273 -9.46 10.00 10.89
C LEU A 273 -10.54 9.34 10.04
N GLU A 274 -10.85 9.88 8.86
CA GLU A 274 -11.78 9.26 7.91
C GLU A 274 -11.30 7.86 7.48
N THR A 275 -10.03 7.73 7.11
CA THR A 275 -9.46 6.44 6.66
C THR A 275 -9.54 5.35 7.74
N ILE A 276 -9.27 5.69 9.00
CA ILE A 276 -9.33 4.70 10.10
C ILE A 276 -10.76 4.43 10.59
N GLY A 277 -11.78 5.08 10.01
CA GLY A 277 -13.20 4.86 10.34
C GLY A 277 -13.79 5.82 11.38
N LEU A 278 -13.16 6.97 11.65
CA LEU A 278 -13.69 8.05 12.48
C LEU A 278 -14.20 9.22 11.63
N ASP A 279 -15.46 9.13 11.21
CA ASP A 279 -16.16 10.17 10.44
C ASP A 279 -16.56 11.38 11.31
N ASN A 280 -15.55 12.11 11.79
CA ASN A 280 -15.67 13.21 12.73
C ASN A 280 -15.81 14.59 12.05
N TYR A 281 -16.42 14.62 10.86
CA TYR A 281 -16.47 15.79 10.00
C TYR A 281 -17.87 16.05 9.40
N GLU A 282 -18.09 17.27 8.91
CA GLU A 282 -19.27 17.64 8.12
C GLU A 282 -18.89 18.00 6.68
N ASN A 283 -19.66 17.49 5.72
CA ASN A 283 -19.55 17.92 4.33
C ASN A 283 -20.15 19.32 4.15
N VAL A 284 -19.35 20.24 3.62
CA VAL A 284 -19.80 21.61 3.33
C VAL A 284 -20.52 21.63 1.99
N ILE A 285 -21.81 21.97 2.03
CA ILE A 285 -22.59 22.25 0.82
C ILE A 285 -22.88 23.75 0.80
N PHE A 286 -22.36 24.44 -0.20
CA PHE A 286 -22.57 25.88 -0.34
C PHE A 286 -24.00 26.19 -0.77
N ASN A 287 -24.74 26.86 0.12
CA ASN A 287 -26.06 27.41 -0.19
C ASN A 287 -25.93 28.90 -0.51
N TRP A 288 -25.51 29.20 -1.74
CA TRP A 288 -25.24 30.57 -2.17
C TRP A 288 -26.47 31.47 -2.11
N VAL A 289 -26.29 32.66 -1.53
CA VAL A 289 -27.25 33.76 -1.47
C VAL A 289 -26.64 34.97 -2.14
N GLN A 290 -27.38 35.58 -3.06
CA GLN A 290 -26.94 36.78 -3.76
C GLN A 290 -26.90 37.99 -2.81
N GLU A 291 -25.71 38.55 -2.62
CA GLU A 291 -25.47 39.84 -1.99
C GLU A 291 -25.29 40.94 -3.06
N ALA A 292 -25.01 42.18 -2.63
CA ALA A 292 -24.96 43.33 -3.53
C ALA A 292 -23.86 43.25 -4.61
N ASP A 293 -22.71 42.65 -4.28
CA ASP A 293 -21.50 42.60 -5.13
C ASP A 293 -20.82 41.22 -5.16
N HIS A 294 -21.34 40.24 -4.43
CA HIS A 294 -20.85 38.87 -4.39
C HIS A 294 -21.99 37.91 -3.99
N CYS A 295 -21.69 36.63 -3.90
CA CYS A 295 -22.53 35.60 -3.32
C CYS A 295 -21.92 35.13 -2.00
N SER A 296 -22.74 34.89 -0.99
CA SER A 296 -22.32 34.39 0.31
C SER A 296 -22.98 33.05 0.60
N ALA A 297 -22.29 32.16 1.31
CA ALA A 297 -22.86 30.88 1.75
C ALA A 297 -22.90 30.80 3.28
N ASN A 298 -23.37 29.66 3.82
CA ASN A 298 -23.28 29.34 5.23
C ASN A 298 -21.83 29.42 5.73
N SER A 299 -21.61 30.06 6.88
CA SER A 299 -20.31 30.12 7.53
C SER A 299 -20.03 28.91 8.40
N ILE A 300 -18.74 28.59 8.58
CA ILE A 300 -18.26 27.65 9.60
C ILE A 300 -17.92 28.46 10.84
N ILE A 301 -18.25 27.93 12.03
CA ILE A 301 -17.95 28.58 13.30
C ILE A 301 -17.25 27.58 14.22
N PHE A 302 -16.07 27.95 14.72
CA PHE A 302 -15.41 27.26 15.82
C PHE A 302 -15.54 28.10 17.09
N SER A 303 -16.35 27.64 18.03
CA SER A 303 -16.50 28.29 19.34
C SER A 303 -15.52 27.71 20.35
N SER A 304 -14.91 28.57 21.15
CA SER A 304 -14.13 28.15 22.33
C SER A 304 -15.00 27.54 23.45
N LEU A 305 -16.33 27.66 23.34
CA LEU A 305 -17.28 27.03 24.25
C LEU A 305 -17.62 25.60 23.85
N ASP A 306 -17.35 25.23 22.60
CA ASP A 306 -17.63 23.90 22.08
C ASP A 306 -16.57 22.95 22.63
N LYS A 307 -17.03 21.89 23.31
CA LYS A 307 -16.14 20.85 23.82
C LYS A 307 -15.58 19.96 22.72
N ILE A 308 -16.28 19.91 21.59
CA ILE A 308 -15.95 19.12 20.41
C ILE A 308 -16.10 20.08 19.24
N LYS A 309 -15.01 20.30 18.51
CA LYS A 309 -15.00 21.04 17.25
C LYS A 309 -15.12 20.01 16.14
N LEU A 310 -16.08 20.19 15.24
CA LEU A 310 -16.21 19.35 14.05
C LEU A 310 -15.26 19.84 12.98
N ASP A 311 -14.73 18.93 12.18
CA ASP A 311 -13.93 19.25 11.01
C ASP A 311 -14.82 19.35 9.78
N TYR A 312 -14.32 19.96 8.71
CA TYR A 312 -15.15 20.23 7.52
C TYR A 312 -14.45 19.78 6.25
N LYS A 313 -15.19 19.07 5.40
CA LYS A 313 -14.75 18.56 4.10
C LYS A 313 -15.49 19.28 2.98
N ILE A 314 -14.74 19.86 2.04
CA ILE A 314 -15.29 20.58 0.88
C ILE A 314 -14.88 19.83 -0.38
N PRO A 315 -15.82 19.22 -1.14
CA PRO A 315 -15.50 18.66 -2.44
C PRO A 315 -15.18 19.77 -3.45
N ILE A 316 -14.06 19.65 -4.15
CA ILE A 316 -13.65 20.62 -5.19
C ILE A 316 -13.62 20.03 -6.59
N SER A 317 -13.47 18.71 -6.70
CA SER A 317 -13.48 17.92 -7.95
C SER A 317 -13.80 16.45 -7.63
N GLU A 318 -13.83 15.58 -8.63
CA GLU A 318 -14.00 14.14 -8.41
C GLU A 318 -12.77 13.56 -7.69
N GLY A 319 -12.97 13.07 -6.46
CA GLY A 319 -11.87 12.52 -5.65
C GLY A 319 -10.97 13.58 -5.00
N GLU A 320 -11.28 14.87 -5.12
CA GLU A 320 -10.46 15.94 -4.55
C GLU A 320 -11.24 16.78 -3.55
N TYR A 321 -10.60 17.06 -2.41
CA TYR A 321 -11.23 17.71 -1.27
C TYR A 321 -10.32 18.76 -0.63
N VAL A 322 -10.94 19.76 -0.01
CA VAL A 322 -10.30 20.67 0.93
C VAL A 322 -10.83 20.37 2.33
N TRP A 323 -9.92 20.14 3.26
CA TRP A 323 -10.23 20.01 4.68
C TRP A 323 -9.99 21.33 5.41
N ILE A 324 -10.85 21.62 6.37
CA ILE A 324 -10.72 22.75 7.28
C ILE A 324 -10.85 22.24 8.70
N GLU A 325 -9.78 22.44 9.46
CA GLU A 325 -9.63 21.93 10.83
C GLU A 325 -9.29 23.11 11.75
N TYR A 326 -9.76 23.04 13.00
CA TYR A 326 -9.25 23.92 14.04
C TYR A 326 -8.32 23.12 14.95
N ARG A 327 -7.02 23.43 14.89
CA ARG A 327 -5.98 22.82 15.71
C ARG A 327 -5.73 23.69 16.95
N GLY A 328 -5.94 23.12 18.13
CA GLY A 328 -5.71 23.79 19.41
C GLY A 328 -6.80 23.56 20.46
N ASP A 329 -6.52 24.02 21.67
CA ASP A 329 -7.32 23.85 22.91
C ASP A 329 -7.36 22.41 23.47
N ASN A 330 -6.38 21.57 23.12
CA ASN A 330 -6.17 20.25 23.73
C ASN A 330 -4.67 19.98 23.95
N LEU A 331 -4.36 18.97 24.77
CA LEU A 331 -3.00 18.63 25.19
C LEU A 331 -2.07 18.31 24.01
N PHE A 332 -2.57 17.65 22.98
CA PHE A 332 -1.76 17.19 21.85
C PHE A 332 -1.50 18.32 20.86
N ASP A 333 -2.51 19.15 20.60
CA ASP A 333 -2.36 20.30 19.72
C ASP A 333 -1.51 21.43 20.36
N ASP A 334 -1.31 21.44 21.68
CA ASP A 334 -0.39 22.38 22.36
C ASP A 334 1.08 22.19 21.91
N GLU A 335 1.44 21.01 21.40
CA GLU A 335 2.78 20.68 20.90
C GLU A 335 2.91 20.83 19.37
N LEU A 336 1.88 21.32 18.69
CA LEU A 336 1.95 21.64 17.26
C LEU A 336 2.76 22.91 17.00
N PRO A 337 3.22 23.12 15.74
CA PRO A 337 3.93 24.33 15.37
C PRO A 337 3.13 25.62 15.58
N GLY A 338 1.79 25.54 15.59
CA GLY A 338 0.90 26.67 15.85
C GLY A 338 -0.55 26.24 16.11
N ASN A 339 -1.37 27.18 16.58
CA ASN A 339 -2.77 26.96 16.92
C ASN A 339 -3.70 27.84 16.07
N GLY A 340 -4.74 27.26 15.48
CA GLY A 340 -5.75 27.97 14.70
C GLY A 340 -6.33 27.14 13.56
N VAL A 341 -6.74 27.82 12.48
CA VAL A 341 -7.34 27.15 11.31
C VAL A 341 -6.25 26.59 10.41
N LEU A 342 -6.22 25.27 10.28
CA LEU A 342 -5.39 24.55 9.33
C LEU A 342 -6.26 24.17 8.12
N VAL A 343 -5.68 24.28 6.92
CA VAL A 343 -6.34 23.91 5.68
C VAL A 343 -5.44 22.94 4.94
N SER A 344 -6.01 21.84 4.44
CA SER A 344 -5.28 20.85 3.65
C SER A 344 -6.04 20.46 2.38
N TYR A 345 -5.30 20.05 1.37
CA TYR A 345 -5.80 19.52 0.11
C TYR A 345 -5.61 18.00 0.11
N GLN A 346 -6.63 17.25 -0.30
CA GLN A 346 -6.61 15.81 -0.45
C GLN A 346 -6.97 15.40 -1.88
N ASP A 347 -6.24 14.43 -2.44
CA ASP A 347 -6.53 13.78 -3.73
C ASP A 347 -6.55 12.26 -3.56
N THR A 348 -7.73 11.66 -3.64
CA THR A 348 -7.90 10.22 -3.49
C THR A 348 -7.67 9.44 -4.80
N THR A 349 -7.36 10.13 -5.90
CA THR A 349 -7.14 9.51 -7.23
C THR A 349 -5.68 9.11 -7.48
N VAL A 350 -4.81 9.30 -6.49
CA VAL A 350 -3.41 8.87 -6.54
C VAL A 350 -3.27 7.35 -6.43
N SER A 351 -2.14 6.81 -6.86
CA SER A 351 -1.74 5.42 -6.64
C SER A 351 -0.93 5.26 -5.33
N GLY A 352 -0.65 4.02 -4.93
CA GLY A 352 0.23 3.72 -3.79
C GLY A 352 -0.49 3.33 -2.50
N TYR A 353 -1.78 3.00 -2.55
CA TYR A 353 -2.54 2.49 -1.39
C TYR A 353 -1.98 1.15 -0.89
N ASP A 354 -1.65 0.24 -1.80
CA ASP A 354 -1.22 -1.13 -1.48
C ASP A 354 0.14 -1.16 -0.76
N ASP A 355 1.03 -0.23 -1.11
CA ASP A 355 2.40 -0.14 -0.56
C ASP A 355 2.56 0.94 0.51
N ASN A 356 1.48 1.65 0.88
CA ASN A 356 1.52 2.76 1.82
C ASN A 356 2.45 3.91 1.35
N GLU A 357 2.40 4.25 0.06
CA GLU A 357 3.29 5.22 -0.61
C GLU A 357 2.55 6.45 -1.18
N LEU A 358 1.39 6.75 -0.61
CA LEU A 358 0.47 7.80 -1.05
C LEU A 358 1.07 9.21 -1.07
N ASN A 359 2.04 9.49 -0.21
CA ASN A 359 2.73 10.79 -0.08
C ASN A 359 4.22 10.71 -0.48
N VAL A 360 4.60 9.82 -1.40
CA VAL A 360 5.99 9.73 -1.91
C VAL A 360 6.27 10.78 -3.00
N ASN A 361 5.26 11.14 -3.82
CA ASN A 361 5.39 12.11 -4.91
C ASN A 361 4.80 13.48 -4.54
N ASN A 362 5.66 14.48 -4.37
CA ASN A 362 5.23 15.83 -4.00
C ASN A 362 4.45 16.57 -5.10
N LYS A 363 4.48 16.11 -6.35
CA LYS A 363 3.63 16.66 -7.44
C LYS A 363 2.24 16.02 -7.49
N ARG A 364 2.06 14.87 -6.84
CA ARG A 364 0.80 14.12 -6.78
C ARG A 364 0.51 13.69 -5.33
N PRO A 365 0.38 14.65 -4.41
CA PRO A 365 0.21 14.32 -3.00
C PRO A 365 -1.20 13.79 -2.75
N TYR A 366 -1.32 12.68 -2.01
CA TYR A 366 -2.60 12.27 -1.44
C TYR A 366 -3.13 13.32 -0.46
N LEU A 367 -2.24 13.86 0.39
CA LEU A 367 -2.57 14.93 1.33
C LEU A 367 -1.43 15.94 1.42
N LYS A 368 -1.74 17.24 1.36
CA LYS A 368 -0.79 18.32 1.63
C LYS A 368 -1.41 19.45 2.43
N ILE A 369 -0.60 20.16 3.21
CA ILE A 369 -1.01 21.41 3.85
C ILE A 369 -1.07 22.53 2.82
N ILE A 370 -2.10 23.36 2.91
CA ILE A 370 -2.18 24.64 2.21
C ILE A 370 -1.65 25.70 3.16
N GLU A 371 -0.34 25.97 3.09
CA GLU A 371 0.33 26.87 4.04
C GLU A 371 -0.18 28.32 3.89
N ALA A 372 -0.64 28.91 4.99
CA ALA A 372 -1.27 30.24 4.97
C ALA A 372 -0.33 31.39 4.58
N ASP A 373 0.98 31.19 4.65
CA ASP A 373 2.01 32.14 4.22
C ASP A 373 2.47 31.93 2.76
N GLY A 374 2.09 30.81 2.13
CA GLY A 374 2.30 30.51 0.71
C GLY A 374 3.75 30.32 0.29
N ASN A 375 4.61 29.83 1.20
CA ASN A 375 6.03 29.59 0.91
C ASN A 375 6.36 28.16 0.46
N ASP A 376 5.42 27.22 0.58
CA ASP A 376 5.58 25.80 0.20
C ASP A 376 6.79 25.16 0.92
N GLU A 377 7.02 25.49 2.19
CA GLU A 377 8.19 25.06 2.96
C GLU A 377 8.17 23.57 3.30
N LEU A 378 7.00 23.00 3.61
CA LEU A 378 6.83 21.54 3.70
C LEU A 378 7.18 20.87 2.37
N LEU A 379 6.61 21.36 1.25
CA LEU A 379 6.78 20.81 -0.09
C LEU A 379 8.25 20.84 -0.57
N THR A 380 8.95 21.92 -0.25
CA THR A 380 10.37 22.12 -0.58
C THR A 380 11.33 21.45 0.40
N GLY A 381 10.82 20.89 1.50
CA GLY A 381 11.64 20.24 2.53
C GLY A 381 12.43 21.20 3.40
N SER A 382 12.00 22.47 3.48
CA SER A 382 12.71 23.52 4.21
C SER A 382 12.50 23.44 5.72
N ASN A 383 11.34 22.98 6.17
CA ASN A 383 10.99 22.70 7.57
C ASN A 383 9.94 21.57 7.64
N GLU A 384 9.51 21.21 8.87
CA GLU A 384 8.50 20.18 9.14
C GLU A 384 7.15 20.79 9.57
N GLY A 385 6.92 22.07 9.28
CA GLY A 385 5.76 22.86 9.68
C GLY A 385 6.15 24.02 10.61
N GLN A 386 5.33 25.07 10.60
CA GLN A 386 5.54 26.27 11.41
C GLN A 386 4.24 27.03 11.71
N ALA A 387 4.30 27.91 12.71
CA ALA A 387 3.15 28.70 13.14
C ALA A 387 2.51 29.56 12.04
N SER A 388 3.26 29.94 10.99
CA SER A 388 2.75 30.77 9.89
C SER A 388 1.96 29.97 8.84
N ASP A 389 1.93 28.64 8.92
CA ASP A 389 1.13 27.79 8.04
C ASP A 389 -0.37 27.87 8.38
N ILE A 390 -0.69 28.35 9.59
CA ILE A 390 -2.06 28.50 10.11
C ILE A 390 -2.70 29.81 9.62
N PHE A 391 -3.96 29.72 9.18
CA PHE A 391 -4.72 30.90 8.77
C PHE A 391 -5.16 31.76 9.96
N ILE A 392 -4.83 33.05 9.89
CA ILE A 392 -5.12 34.04 10.94
C ILE A 392 -6.23 35.03 10.53
N ASN A 393 -6.64 35.89 11.46
CA ASN A 393 -7.68 36.88 11.20
C ASN A 393 -7.39 37.76 9.97
N GLY A 394 -8.32 37.78 9.02
CA GLY A 394 -8.27 38.58 7.79
C GLY A 394 -7.54 37.91 6.63
N THR A 395 -7.03 36.69 6.77
CA THR A 395 -6.50 35.92 5.64
C THR A 395 -7.63 35.28 4.83
N THR A 396 -7.32 34.96 3.57
CA THR A 396 -8.26 34.31 2.65
C THR A 396 -7.58 33.17 1.89
N PHE A 397 -8.37 32.16 1.50
CA PHE A 397 -7.95 31.06 0.63
C PHE A 397 -9.07 30.66 -0.33
N GLY A 398 -8.74 29.92 -1.39
CA GLY A 398 -9.67 29.50 -2.44
C GLY A 398 -9.38 30.24 -3.74
N SER A 399 -10.34 30.97 -4.30
CA SER A 399 -10.15 31.79 -5.51
C SER A 399 -9.44 33.13 -5.28
N LYS A 400 -9.24 33.51 -4.00
CA LYS A 400 -8.58 34.75 -3.57
C LYS A 400 -7.69 34.48 -2.36
N GLY A 401 -6.52 35.11 -2.31
CA GLY A 401 -5.53 34.90 -1.25
C GLY A 401 -4.61 33.74 -1.60
N ILE A 402 -4.54 32.71 -0.74
CA ILE A 402 -3.85 31.47 -1.08
C ILE A 402 -4.73 30.68 -2.06
N GLU A 403 -4.28 30.59 -3.31
CA GLU A 403 -5.05 29.96 -4.38
C GLU A 403 -5.16 28.44 -4.18
N ILE A 404 -6.36 27.90 -4.32
CA ILE A 404 -6.61 26.46 -4.31
C ILE A 404 -7.03 26.03 -5.70
N ARG A 405 -6.22 25.16 -6.31
CA ARG A 405 -6.48 24.56 -7.61
C ARG A 405 -6.60 23.05 -7.45
N ASN A 406 -7.49 22.46 -8.23
CA ASN A 406 -7.59 21.01 -8.35
C ASN A 406 -6.37 20.46 -9.14
N HIS A 407 -6.23 19.15 -9.26
CA HIS A 407 -5.10 18.52 -9.95
C HIS A 407 -5.03 18.83 -11.45
N ASP A 408 -6.10 19.35 -12.04
CA ASP A 408 -6.16 19.82 -13.43
C ASP A 408 -5.70 21.28 -13.60
N GLY A 409 -5.31 21.93 -12.50
CA GLY A 409 -4.94 23.34 -12.48
C GLY A 409 -6.12 24.31 -12.52
N ILE A 410 -7.35 23.82 -12.31
CA ILE A 410 -8.57 24.63 -12.27
C ILE A 410 -8.71 25.27 -10.89
N LEU A 411 -8.85 26.60 -10.87
CA LEU A 411 -9.11 27.36 -9.65
C LEU A 411 -10.54 27.12 -9.16
N VAL A 412 -10.72 26.92 -7.86
CA VAL A 412 -12.05 26.84 -7.24
C VAL A 412 -12.85 28.13 -7.47
N ASP A 413 -14.18 28.05 -7.50
CA ASP A 413 -15.07 29.19 -7.77
C ASP A 413 -15.43 30.01 -6.51
N TRP A 414 -14.95 29.60 -5.34
CA TRP A 414 -15.23 30.21 -4.04
C TRP A 414 -13.95 30.62 -3.32
N TYR A 415 -14.07 31.55 -2.38
CA TYR A 415 -13.00 31.87 -1.44
C TYR A 415 -13.57 32.00 -0.03
N ALA A 416 -12.74 31.65 0.95
CA ALA A 416 -13.04 31.75 2.37
C ALA A 416 -12.29 32.95 2.97
N GLU A 417 -12.93 33.65 3.91
CA GLU A 417 -12.31 34.71 4.72
C GLU A 417 -12.37 34.34 6.19
N ILE A 418 -11.23 34.35 6.87
CA ILE A 418 -11.12 34.04 8.29
C ILE A 418 -11.40 35.29 9.13
N VAL A 419 -12.41 35.22 9.99
CA VAL A 419 -12.78 36.30 10.93
C VAL A 419 -12.67 35.78 12.35
N ILE A 420 -11.67 36.26 13.09
CA ILE A 420 -11.45 35.90 14.50
C ILE A 420 -11.84 37.09 15.37
N GLN A 421 -12.91 36.90 16.15
CA GLN A 421 -13.35 37.85 17.16
C GLN A 421 -13.41 37.18 18.54
N ASN A 422 -14.61 36.82 19.01
CA ASN A 422 -14.79 36.00 20.22
C ASN A 422 -14.77 34.49 19.90
N GLN A 423 -14.94 34.15 18.63
CA GLN A 423 -14.92 32.82 18.05
C GLN A 423 -14.26 32.94 16.67
N VAL A 424 -13.84 31.82 16.09
CA VAL A 424 -13.39 31.79 14.70
C VAL A 424 -14.61 31.56 13.82
N GLU A 425 -14.80 32.43 12.82
CA GLU A 425 -15.82 32.29 11.80
C GLU A 425 -15.16 32.32 10.42
N ILE A 426 -15.55 31.38 9.56
CA ILE A 426 -15.06 31.25 8.19
C ILE A 426 -16.20 31.61 7.25
N LEU A 427 -16.05 32.73 6.55
CA LEU A 427 -17.06 33.27 5.66
C LEU A 427 -16.76 32.85 4.23
N PHE A 428 -17.66 32.08 3.61
CA PHE A 428 -17.53 31.68 2.22
C PHE A 428 -18.21 32.67 1.27
N LYS A 429 -17.49 33.02 0.21
CA LYS A 429 -17.90 33.98 -0.81
C LYS A 429 -17.58 33.44 -2.19
N SER A 430 -18.38 33.82 -3.18
CA SER A 430 -18.12 33.56 -4.59
C SER A 430 -18.54 34.78 -5.42
N ASP A 431 -17.97 34.92 -6.61
CA ASP A 431 -18.38 35.96 -7.56
C ASP A 431 -19.69 35.56 -8.29
N SER A 432 -20.05 34.27 -8.32
CA SER A 432 -21.31 33.75 -8.85
C SER A 432 -22.04 32.87 -7.84
N CYS A 433 -23.38 32.86 -7.89
CA CYS A 433 -24.21 32.06 -6.99
C CYS A 433 -24.56 30.69 -7.58
N VAL A 434 -24.18 30.44 -8.83
CA VAL A 434 -24.53 29.25 -9.59
C VAL A 434 -23.28 28.73 -10.28
N SER A 435 -22.91 27.48 -10.01
CA SER A 435 -21.85 26.80 -10.74
C SER A 435 -22.49 26.13 -11.95
N GLU A 436 -22.52 26.85 -13.09
CA GLU A 436 -23.19 26.41 -14.32
C GLU A 436 -22.22 25.89 -15.39
N PHE A 437 -20.92 25.85 -15.10
CA PHE A 437 -19.89 25.50 -16.07
C PHE A 437 -18.73 24.76 -15.39
N SER A 438 -18.44 23.56 -15.87
CA SER A 438 -17.30 22.75 -15.44
C SER A 438 -16.44 22.35 -16.63
N VAL A 439 -15.15 22.22 -16.36
CA VAL A 439 -14.12 21.79 -17.28
C VAL A 439 -13.34 20.67 -16.59
N ASP A 440 -12.92 19.68 -17.34
CA ASP A 440 -12.21 18.49 -16.87
C ASP A 440 -11.09 18.19 -17.87
N LEU A 441 -9.85 18.24 -17.39
CA LEU A 441 -8.62 18.04 -18.17
C LEU A 441 -7.96 16.71 -17.77
N PRO A 442 -6.92 16.27 -18.48
CA PRO A 442 -6.12 15.15 -18.00
C PRO A 442 -5.44 15.50 -16.67
N ASN A 443 -5.65 14.64 -15.66
CA ASN A 443 -5.20 14.82 -14.29
C ASN A 443 -3.69 15.12 -14.18
N TYR A 444 -3.35 15.97 -13.21
CA TYR A 444 -2.01 16.40 -12.84
C TYR A 444 -1.31 17.28 -13.90
N SER A 445 -0.58 16.66 -14.82
CA SER A 445 0.21 17.41 -15.80
C SER A 445 0.15 16.74 -17.14
N ILE A 446 0.07 17.57 -18.18
CA ILE A 446 -0.19 17.07 -19.52
C ILE A 446 1.13 16.77 -20.21
N THR A 447 1.40 15.50 -20.47
CA THR A 447 2.48 15.10 -21.40
C THR A 447 1.91 14.76 -22.76
N SER A 448 2.41 15.42 -23.81
CA SER A 448 1.91 15.26 -25.18
C SER A 448 3.02 15.32 -26.23
N LEU A 449 2.75 14.78 -27.43
CA LEU A 449 3.63 14.96 -28.57
C LEU A 449 3.59 16.40 -29.10
N LEU A 450 4.65 16.81 -29.80
CA LEU A 450 4.89 18.21 -30.20
C LEU A 450 3.73 18.94 -30.91
N ASN A 451 2.82 18.24 -31.57
CA ASN A 451 1.68 18.82 -32.30
C ASN A 451 0.36 18.11 -31.99
N GLU A 452 0.32 17.39 -30.88
CA GLU A 452 -0.86 16.70 -30.41
C GLU A 452 -1.80 17.71 -29.71
N PRO A 453 -3.11 17.69 -30.02
CA PRO A 453 -4.08 18.46 -29.27
C PRO A 453 -4.21 17.92 -27.84
N ILE A 454 -4.50 18.80 -26.89
CA ILE A 454 -4.81 18.40 -25.51
C ILE A 454 -6.32 18.16 -25.45
N PRO A 455 -6.78 16.94 -25.17
CA PRO A 455 -8.21 16.67 -24.98
C PRO A 455 -8.67 17.27 -23.64
N PHE A 456 -9.92 17.71 -23.59
CA PHE A 456 -10.60 18.07 -22.35
C PHE A 456 -12.10 17.94 -22.54
N SER A 457 -12.84 17.75 -21.45
CA SER A 457 -14.30 17.69 -21.47
C SER A 457 -14.88 18.92 -20.77
N ALA A 458 -16.03 19.39 -21.25
CA ALA A 458 -16.69 20.57 -20.70
C ALA A 458 -18.20 20.36 -20.64
N THR A 459 -18.80 20.73 -19.50
CA THR A 459 -20.23 20.63 -19.27
C THR A 459 -20.78 21.97 -18.82
N SER A 460 -21.95 22.36 -19.32
CA SER A 460 -22.64 23.55 -18.84
C SER A 460 -24.14 23.32 -18.68
N SER A 461 -24.75 23.98 -17.70
CA SER A 461 -26.20 23.97 -17.53
C SER A 461 -26.95 24.85 -18.55
N VAL A 462 -26.22 25.70 -19.28
CA VAL A 462 -26.75 26.60 -20.31
C VAL A 462 -26.09 26.36 -21.66
N THR A 463 -26.84 26.56 -22.74
CA THR A 463 -26.25 26.56 -24.09
C THR A 463 -25.47 27.85 -24.28
N CYS A 464 -24.15 27.75 -24.43
CA CYS A 464 -23.26 28.90 -24.55
C CYS A 464 -22.25 28.70 -25.69
N ILE A 465 -21.58 29.80 -26.06
CA ILE A 465 -20.37 29.74 -26.86
C ILE A 465 -19.18 29.89 -25.91
N LEU A 466 -18.20 28.99 -26.00
CA LEU A 466 -16.97 29.06 -25.24
C LEU A 466 -16.15 30.30 -25.64
N ASP A 467 -15.86 31.14 -24.66
CA ASP A 467 -14.87 32.20 -24.75
C ASP A 467 -13.51 31.67 -24.28
N ASN A 468 -12.50 31.78 -25.14
CA ASN A 468 -11.16 31.28 -24.85
C ASN A 468 -10.21 32.45 -24.66
N GLN A 469 -9.72 32.63 -23.44
CA GLN A 469 -8.68 33.59 -23.08
C GLN A 469 -7.38 32.90 -22.61
N LEU A 470 -7.22 31.60 -22.90
CA LEU A 470 -6.02 30.85 -22.57
C LEU A 470 -4.81 31.35 -23.37
N THR A 471 -3.66 31.37 -22.71
CA THR A 471 -2.38 31.75 -23.27
C THR A 471 -1.33 30.70 -22.95
N SER A 472 -0.41 30.47 -23.88
CA SER A 472 0.75 29.59 -23.67
C SER A 472 1.98 30.44 -23.35
N THR A 473 2.72 30.10 -22.30
CA THR A 473 3.92 30.85 -21.90
C THR A 473 5.07 30.75 -22.91
N ASP A 474 5.06 29.76 -23.79
CA ASP A 474 5.99 29.63 -24.93
C ASP A 474 5.64 30.52 -26.15
N GLY A 475 4.56 31.30 -26.07
CA GLY A 475 4.14 32.24 -27.10
C GLY A 475 3.34 31.64 -28.27
N ARG A 476 3.03 30.33 -28.23
CA ARG A 476 2.10 29.73 -29.19
C ARG A 476 0.68 30.25 -28.97
N LEU A 477 -0.06 30.40 -30.07
CA LEU A 477 -1.47 30.80 -30.03
C LEU A 477 -2.33 29.57 -29.74
N VAL A 478 -3.25 29.73 -28.79
CA VAL A 478 -4.17 28.69 -28.31
C VAL A 478 -5.53 28.85 -28.99
N SER A 479 -6.13 27.73 -29.41
CA SER A 479 -7.45 27.66 -30.02
C SER A 479 -8.19 26.39 -29.57
N ILE A 480 -9.52 26.38 -29.65
CA ILE A 480 -10.36 25.24 -29.24
C ILE A 480 -11.11 24.71 -30.46
N SER A 481 -11.21 23.38 -30.59
CA SER A 481 -11.78 22.70 -31.77
C SER A 481 -13.27 22.97 -32.01
N ALA A 482 -14.09 23.03 -30.96
CA ALA A 482 -15.49 23.43 -31.02
C ALA A 482 -15.79 24.48 -29.95
N ASN A 483 -16.74 25.36 -30.25
CA ASN A 483 -17.02 26.53 -29.43
C ASN A 483 -18.44 26.55 -28.88
N GLN A 484 -19.28 25.54 -29.09
CA GLN A 484 -20.66 25.56 -28.61
C GLN A 484 -20.91 24.40 -27.65
N LEU A 485 -21.32 24.72 -26.44
CA LEU A 485 -21.79 23.76 -25.44
C LEU A 485 -23.31 23.68 -25.46
N ILE A 486 -23.85 22.49 -25.24
CA ILE A 486 -25.29 22.23 -25.12
C ILE A 486 -25.62 22.03 -23.64
N ALA A 487 -26.70 22.67 -23.18
CA ALA A 487 -27.15 22.60 -21.80
C ALA A 487 -27.36 21.14 -21.35
N GLY A 488 -26.65 20.73 -20.29
CA GLY A 488 -26.74 19.41 -19.68
C GLY A 488 -26.03 18.29 -20.43
N GLU A 489 -25.27 18.59 -21.49
CA GLU A 489 -24.47 17.59 -22.23
C GLU A 489 -22.97 17.86 -22.07
N THR A 490 -22.22 16.82 -21.72
CA THR A 490 -20.75 16.85 -21.74
C THR A 490 -20.26 16.85 -23.18
N THR A 491 -19.37 17.79 -23.52
CA THR A 491 -18.79 17.93 -24.85
C THR A 491 -17.29 17.71 -24.80
N ASP A 492 -16.79 16.77 -25.60
CA ASP A 492 -15.35 16.54 -25.76
C ASP A 492 -14.76 17.58 -26.72
N LEU A 493 -13.70 18.24 -26.27
CA LEU A 493 -13.06 19.36 -26.93
C LEU A 493 -11.54 19.14 -26.96
N GLU A 494 -10.88 19.96 -27.77
CA GLU A 494 -9.43 19.88 -27.94
C GLU A 494 -8.82 21.27 -27.92
N ILE A 495 -7.79 21.46 -27.09
CA ILE A 495 -6.93 22.63 -27.11
C ILE A 495 -5.84 22.41 -28.16
N ARG A 496 -5.75 23.33 -29.12
CA ARG A 496 -4.86 23.27 -30.27
C ARG A 496 -3.94 24.48 -30.29
N PHE A 497 -2.66 24.22 -30.54
CA PHE A 497 -1.65 25.25 -30.75
C PHE A 497 -1.47 25.53 -32.25
N ASN A 498 -1.17 26.78 -32.60
CA ASN A 498 -0.95 27.18 -33.99
C ASN A 498 0.33 26.63 -34.63
N SER A 499 1.26 26.12 -33.83
CA SER A 499 2.51 25.50 -34.28
C SER A 499 2.94 24.39 -33.33
N ALA A 500 3.82 23.51 -33.81
CA ALA A 500 4.44 22.49 -32.97
C ALA A 500 5.26 23.13 -31.83
N ALA A 501 5.28 22.45 -30.69
CA ALA A 501 6.13 22.80 -29.54
C ALA A 501 7.62 22.66 -29.87
N GLN A 502 8.47 23.24 -29.04
CA GLN A 502 9.88 22.90 -29.06
C GLN A 502 10.10 21.48 -28.55
N HIS A 503 11.16 20.83 -29.03
CA HIS A 503 11.51 19.48 -28.58
C HIS A 503 11.83 19.48 -27.09
N ASN A 504 11.16 18.62 -26.32
CA ASN A 504 11.43 18.37 -24.91
C ASN A 504 11.34 19.65 -24.07
N SER A 505 10.27 20.41 -24.28
CA SER A 505 10.05 21.70 -23.61
C SER A 505 8.85 21.65 -22.68
N LYS A 506 8.97 22.35 -21.54
CA LYS A 506 7.85 22.64 -20.64
C LYS A 506 7.25 24.01 -20.98
N THR A 507 5.93 24.07 -21.04
CA THR A 507 5.16 25.32 -21.16
C THR A 507 4.04 25.31 -20.12
N ARG A 508 3.48 26.48 -19.82
CA ARG A 508 2.26 26.59 -18.99
C ARG A 508 1.13 27.13 -19.84
N LEU A 509 -0.04 26.54 -19.67
CA LEU A 509 -1.30 27.00 -20.24
C LEU A 509 -2.06 27.76 -19.15
N VAL A 510 -2.14 29.08 -19.29
CA VAL A 510 -2.68 29.98 -18.26
C VAL A 510 -3.74 30.89 -18.85
N GLY A 511 -4.84 31.08 -18.12
CA GLY A 511 -5.88 32.05 -18.44
C GLY A 511 -7.26 31.49 -18.14
N THR A 512 -8.27 31.98 -18.84
CA THR A 512 -9.65 31.59 -18.56
C THR A 512 -10.40 30.98 -19.73
N LEU A 513 -11.31 30.08 -19.40
CA LEU A 513 -12.36 29.58 -20.26
C LEU A 513 -13.70 30.12 -19.76
N GLY A 514 -14.49 30.73 -20.63
CA GLY A 514 -15.79 31.31 -20.27
C GLY A 514 -16.95 30.61 -20.97
N CYS A 515 -18.06 30.45 -20.27
CA CYS A 515 -19.33 29.97 -20.83
C CYS A 515 -20.49 30.79 -20.26
N GLY A 516 -21.10 31.63 -21.09
CA GLY A 516 -22.16 32.53 -20.61
C GLY A 516 -21.59 33.63 -19.73
N ASN A 517 -21.93 33.62 -18.44
CA ASN A 517 -21.38 34.54 -17.44
C ASN A 517 -20.33 33.88 -16.53
N GLU A 518 -20.19 32.56 -16.60
CA GLU A 518 -19.25 31.79 -15.78
C GLU A 518 -17.89 31.73 -16.45
N VAL A 519 -16.86 31.72 -15.60
CA VAL A 519 -15.46 31.72 -16.01
C VAL A 519 -14.71 30.73 -15.13
N VAL A 520 -13.99 29.83 -15.78
CA VAL A 520 -13.06 28.90 -15.15
C VAL A 520 -11.64 29.40 -15.40
N ASP A 521 -10.85 29.54 -14.35
CA ASP A 521 -9.44 29.91 -14.43
C ASP A 521 -8.56 28.64 -14.41
N LEU A 522 -7.67 28.55 -15.38
CA LEU A 522 -6.81 27.39 -15.63
C LEU A 522 -5.35 27.81 -15.56
N ASP A 523 -4.55 27.02 -14.84
CA ASP A 523 -3.09 27.10 -14.83
C ASP A 523 -2.50 25.70 -14.70
N ILE A 524 -2.07 25.14 -15.84
CA ILE A 524 -1.53 23.78 -15.91
C ILE A 524 -0.22 23.72 -16.69
N GLU A 525 0.70 22.86 -16.25
CA GLU A 525 1.95 22.56 -16.97
C GLU A 525 1.71 21.56 -18.10
N VAL A 526 2.27 21.86 -19.26
CA VAL A 526 2.27 20.99 -20.44
C VAL A 526 3.71 20.66 -20.80
N LEU A 527 4.07 19.38 -20.71
CA LEU A 527 5.34 18.83 -21.17
C LEU A 527 5.18 18.32 -22.61
N SER A 528 5.91 18.94 -23.53
CA SER A 528 5.92 18.53 -24.93
C SER A 528 7.16 17.69 -25.24
N LEU A 529 6.96 16.40 -25.51
CA LEU A 529 8.03 15.45 -25.83
C LEU A 529 8.03 15.10 -27.32
N SER A 530 9.20 14.69 -27.81
CA SER A 530 9.35 14.26 -29.21
C SER A 530 8.92 12.81 -29.40
N ILE A 531 8.99 12.02 -28.34
CA ILE A 531 8.71 10.59 -28.30
C ILE A 531 8.09 10.26 -26.93
N LEU A 532 7.12 9.35 -26.90
CA LEU A 532 6.46 8.85 -25.70
C LEU A 532 6.49 7.31 -25.69
N PRO A 533 6.73 6.68 -24.54
CA PRO A 533 6.54 5.24 -24.38
C PRO A 533 5.03 4.89 -24.35
N LYS A 534 4.74 3.60 -24.35
CA LYS A 534 3.39 3.05 -24.26
C LYS A 534 3.33 1.94 -23.22
N ASP A 535 2.18 1.82 -22.60
CA ASP A 535 1.88 0.66 -21.77
C ASP A 535 1.93 -0.62 -22.61
N SER A 536 2.55 -1.66 -22.06
CA SER A 536 2.71 -2.94 -22.74
C SER A 536 2.91 -4.08 -21.75
N SER A 537 2.98 -5.31 -22.25
CA SER A 537 3.23 -6.50 -21.43
C SER A 537 4.32 -7.34 -22.09
N PHE A 538 5.22 -7.89 -21.29
CA PHE A 538 6.35 -8.70 -21.74
C PHE A 538 6.46 -9.99 -20.94
N SER A 539 6.73 -11.09 -21.62
CA SER A 539 6.94 -12.39 -20.97
C SER A 539 8.17 -13.09 -21.53
N ASN A 540 9.00 -13.67 -20.67
CA ASN A 540 10.19 -14.43 -21.10
C ASN A 540 10.57 -15.52 -20.09
N THR A 541 11.47 -16.41 -20.49
CA THR A 541 12.05 -17.45 -19.65
C THR A 541 13.45 -17.07 -19.21
N ILE A 542 13.76 -17.27 -17.93
CA ILE A 542 15.08 -17.01 -17.33
C ILE A 542 15.65 -18.28 -16.70
N PRO A 543 16.99 -18.45 -16.64
CA PRO A 543 17.56 -19.59 -15.96
C PRO A 543 17.34 -19.51 -14.45
N VAL A 544 17.05 -20.65 -13.81
CA VAL A 544 17.00 -20.77 -12.34
C VAL A 544 18.34 -20.43 -11.69
N ASN A 545 19.45 -20.81 -12.36
CA ASN A 545 20.80 -20.64 -11.85
C ASN A 545 21.66 -19.85 -12.83
N GLY A 546 22.42 -18.89 -12.28
CA GLY A 546 23.38 -18.06 -13.00
C GLY A 546 22.76 -16.81 -13.60
N ASN A 547 23.57 -15.75 -13.68
CA ASN A 547 23.14 -14.46 -14.19
C ASN A 547 22.72 -14.55 -15.66
N SER A 548 21.71 -13.78 -16.03
CA SER A 548 21.21 -13.70 -17.40
C SER A 548 20.81 -12.26 -17.74
N GLU A 549 20.59 -11.99 -19.02
CA GLU A 549 20.12 -10.69 -19.49
C GLU A 549 18.78 -10.88 -20.21
N VAL A 550 17.83 -9.99 -19.94
CA VAL A 550 16.53 -9.95 -20.59
C VAL A 550 16.41 -8.64 -21.36
N SER A 551 16.09 -8.74 -22.65
CA SER A 551 15.88 -7.59 -23.54
C SER A 551 14.39 -7.37 -23.74
N ILE A 552 13.86 -6.29 -23.18
CA ILE A 552 12.45 -5.94 -23.16
C ILE A 552 12.20 -4.86 -24.23
N PRO A 553 11.38 -5.13 -25.25
CA PRO A 553 11.06 -4.13 -26.27
C PRO A 553 10.19 -3.02 -25.66
N ILE A 554 10.50 -1.76 -26.00
CA ILE A 554 9.72 -0.60 -25.56
C ILE A 554 8.97 -0.02 -26.75
N ASP A 555 7.65 -0.14 -26.75
CA ASP A 555 6.81 0.47 -27.77
C ASP A 555 6.74 1.98 -27.56
N THR A 556 6.94 2.74 -28.64
CA THR A 556 6.96 4.20 -28.60
C THR A 556 6.09 4.83 -29.68
N THR A 557 5.73 6.09 -29.45
CA THR A 557 5.06 6.96 -30.42
C THR A 557 5.79 8.29 -30.54
N GLY A 558 5.83 8.84 -31.76
CA GLY A 558 6.54 10.08 -32.05
C GLY A 558 7.83 9.82 -32.84
N SER A 559 8.70 10.82 -32.88
CA SER A 559 9.97 10.76 -33.60
C SER A 559 11.00 11.66 -32.93
N GLY A 560 12.21 11.15 -32.73
CA GLY A 560 13.27 11.87 -32.03
C GLY A 560 13.77 11.05 -30.85
N SER A 561 14.38 11.69 -29.87
CA SER A 561 14.87 10.98 -28.70
C SER A 561 14.63 11.74 -27.40
N HIS A 562 14.36 11.00 -26.34
CA HIS A 562 14.23 11.54 -25.00
C HIS A 562 14.84 10.57 -23.98
N ASN A 563 15.25 11.09 -22.83
CA ASN A 563 15.74 10.28 -21.72
C ASN A 563 14.64 10.28 -20.66
N PHE A 564 14.14 9.12 -20.33
CA PHE A 564 13.18 8.85 -19.27
C PHE A 564 13.91 8.28 -18.06
N GLN A 565 13.24 8.28 -16.92
CA GLN A 565 13.62 7.45 -15.80
C GLN A 565 12.80 6.16 -15.84
N TYR A 566 13.33 5.10 -15.24
CA TYR A 566 12.49 3.93 -14.97
C TYR A 566 12.85 3.31 -13.63
N LYS A 567 11.85 2.67 -13.02
CA LYS A 567 11.96 1.86 -11.82
C LYS A 567 11.47 0.44 -12.16
N ILE A 568 12.03 -0.54 -11.47
CA ILE A 568 11.53 -1.92 -11.48
C ILE A 568 10.82 -2.12 -10.16
N ASP A 569 9.57 -2.55 -10.22
CA ASP A 569 8.70 -2.71 -9.08
C ASP A 569 8.14 -4.14 -8.98
N GLY A 570 7.63 -4.50 -7.80
CA GLY A 570 7.18 -5.85 -7.47
C GLY A 570 8.31 -6.88 -7.30
N PRO A 571 7.99 -8.19 -7.25
CA PRO A 571 8.96 -9.26 -7.00
C PRO A 571 10.20 -9.30 -7.92
N LEU A 572 10.08 -8.74 -9.13
CA LEU A 572 11.18 -8.64 -10.09
C LEU A 572 12.35 -7.80 -9.56
N SER A 573 12.09 -6.77 -8.74
CA SER A 573 13.12 -5.90 -8.16
C SER A 573 14.13 -6.66 -7.28
N ARG A 574 13.73 -7.81 -6.72
CA ARG A 574 14.61 -8.66 -5.88
C ARG A 574 15.72 -9.35 -6.68
N ILE A 575 15.47 -9.62 -7.96
CA ILE A 575 16.38 -10.36 -8.86
C ILE A 575 16.91 -9.52 -10.01
N ALA A 576 16.56 -8.25 -10.11
CA ALA A 576 16.96 -7.38 -11.22
C ALA A 576 17.40 -6.01 -10.69
N ASP A 577 18.59 -5.58 -11.10
CA ASP A 577 19.10 -4.24 -10.77
C ASP A 577 18.54 -3.19 -11.73
N SER A 578 18.26 -1.99 -11.22
CA SER A 578 17.75 -0.88 -12.03
C SER A 578 18.87 0.12 -12.39
N GLN A 579 19.04 0.42 -13.68
CA GLN A 579 19.75 1.62 -14.11
C GLN A 579 18.71 2.73 -14.32
N GLN A 580 18.62 3.74 -13.47
CA GLN A 580 17.48 4.70 -13.48
C GLN A 580 17.31 5.60 -14.72
N THR A 581 18.01 5.37 -15.83
CA THR A 581 17.84 6.18 -17.05
C THR A 581 17.64 5.31 -18.28
N LEU A 582 16.57 5.57 -19.02
CA LEU A 582 16.22 4.92 -20.29
C LEU A 582 16.23 5.95 -21.41
N ARG A 583 17.05 5.73 -22.44
CA ARG A 583 17.06 6.58 -23.63
C ARG A 583 16.26 5.94 -24.74
N LEU A 584 15.17 6.59 -25.14
CA LEU A 584 14.33 6.17 -26.26
C LEU A 584 14.65 6.99 -27.51
N THR A 585 14.64 6.33 -28.67
CA THR A 585 15.01 6.90 -29.98
C THR A 585 13.99 6.63 -31.09
N GLY A 586 13.02 5.76 -30.85
CA GLY A 586 11.95 5.40 -31.78
C GLY A 586 12.34 4.36 -32.83
N GLU A 587 13.57 3.83 -32.78
CA GLU A 587 14.08 2.79 -33.67
C GLU A 587 14.64 1.64 -32.83
N ASP A 588 13.92 0.52 -32.75
CA ASP A 588 14.37 -0.70 -32.04
C ASP A 588 14.84 -0.42 -30.60
N ASP A 589 14.01 0.30 -29.83
CA ASP A 589 14.31 0.60 -28.43
C ASP A 589 14.08 -0.65 -27.55
N TYR A 590 15.12 -1.07 -26.83
CA TYR A 590 15.06 -2.16 -25.86
C TYR A 590 15.62 -1.70 -24.52
N LEU A 591 14.95 -2.11 -23.45
CA LEU A 591 15.53 -2.08 -22.11
C LEU A 591 16.20 -3.43 -21.83
N ILE A 592 17.49 -3.38 -21.47
CA ILE A 592 18.23 -4.57 -21.06
C ILE A 592 18.28 -4.56 -19.54
N ILE A 593 17.70 -5.60 -18.93
CA ILE A 593 17.78 -5.84 -17.48
C ILE A 593 18.69 -7.02 -17.21
N GLU A 594 19.59 -6.87 -16.24
CA GLU A 594 20.43 -7.95 -15.73
C GLU A 594 19.66 -8.69 -14.65
N ILE A 595 19.51 -10.00 -14.81
CA ILE A 595 18.83 -10.88 -13.86
C ILE A 595 19.87 -11.63 -13.06
N GLU A 596 19.85 -11.43 -11.75
CA GLU A 596 20.65 -12.11 -10.75
C GLU A 596 19.73 -12.94 -9.83
N PRO A 597 19.58 -14.26 -10.08
CA PRO A 597 18.64 -15.08 -9.33
C PRO A 597 18.85 -15.15 -7.82
N LYS A 598 20.05 -14.84 -7.30
CA LYS A 598 20.42 -14.85 -5.87
C LYS A 598 19.94 -16.08 -5.07
N GLU A 599 19.86 -17.24 -5.72
CA GLU A 599 19.29 -18.49 -5.15
C GLU A 599 17.80 -18.42 -4.75
N LEU A 600 17.09 -17.35 -5.14
CA LEU A 600 15.66 -17.14 -4.89
C LEU A 600 14.75 -17.91 -5.86
N LEU A 601 15.27 -18.30 -7.02
CA LEU A 601 14.46 -18.90 -8.09
C LEU A 601 14.38 -20.43 -7.95
N THR A 602 13.19 -20.96 -8.20
CA THR A 602 12.95 -22.41 -8.35
C THR A 602 12.38 -22.74 -9.73
N ASN A 603 12.48 -23.99 -10.15
CA ASN A 603 12.02 -24.40 -11.48
C ASN A 603 10.50 -24.24 -11.62
N ASN A 604 10.06 -23.59 -12.70
CA ASN A 604 8.68 -23.14 -12.97
C ASN A 604 8.15 -22.03 -12.05
N MET A 605 9.02 -21.37 -11.26
CA MET A 605 8.63 -20.17 -10.52
C MET A 605 8.29 -19.04 -11.49
N ILE A 606 7.21 -18.33 -11.21
CA ILE A 606 6.80 -17.13 -11.93
C ILE A 606 7.25 -15.93 -11.11
N VAL A 607 7.95 -15.01 -11.76
CA VAL A 607 8.35 -13.73 -11.18
C VAL A 607 7.60 -12.65 -11.93
N ASN A 608 6.66 -12.02 -11.24
CA ASN A 608 5.95 -10.85 -11.74
C ASN A 608 6.73 -9.59 -11.35
N GLY A 609 6.60 -8.55 -12.16
CA GLY A 609 7.03 -7.21 -11.81
C GLY A 609 6.55 -6.21 -12.83
N VAL A 610 6.69 -4.94 -12.50
CA VAL A 610 6.29 -3.83 -13.36
C VAL A 610 7.52 -2.97 -13.62
N ILE A 611 7.73 -2.59 -14.89
CA ILE A 611 8.70 -1.54 -15.22
C ILE A 611 7.92 -0.25 -15.40
N GLU A 612 8.16 0.67 -14.49
CA GLU A 612 7.52 1.98 -14.45
C GLU A 612 8.44 2.98 -15.14
N ILE A 613 8.05 3.48 -16.31
CA ILE A 613 8.79 4.52 -17.04
C ILE A 613 8.19 5.86 -16.69
N THR A 614 9.00 6.81 -16.22
CA THR A 614 8.54 8.13 -15.79
C THR A 614 9.21 9.27 -16.55
N ASP A 615 8.45 10.34 -16.78
CA ASP A 615 8.96 11.60 -17.31
C ASP A 615 9.27 12.64 -16.22
N SER A 616 9.69 13.85 -16.62
CA SER A 616 10.04 14.92 -15.67
C SER A 616 8.85 15.51 -14.88
N ASN A 617 7.63 15.14 -15.25
CA ASN A 617 6.39 15.51 -14.57
C ASN A 617 5.76 14.31 -13.85
N ASP A 618 6.52 13.22 -13.73
CA ASP A 618 6.12 11.98 -13.08
C ASP A 618 4.86 11.38 -13.70
N ASN A 619 4.61 11.63 -14.98
CA ASN A 619 3.68 10.80 -15.76
C ASN A 619 4.34 9.45 -15.98
N GLN A 620 3.55 8.39 -15.82
CA GLN A 620 4.01 7.01 -15.77
C GLN A 620 3.44 6.19 -16.92
N TRP A 621 4.25 5.28 -17.45
CA TRP A 621 3.86 4.23 -18.39
C TRP A 621 4.38 2.89 -17.88
N ASN A 622 3.52 1.88 -17.88
CA ASN A 622 3.79 0.61 -17.22
C ASN A 622 4.02 -0.51 -18.22
N ILE A 623 5.06 -1.32 -17.95
CA ILE A 623 5.32 -2.54 -18.68
C ILE A 623 5.23 -3.72 -17.71
N ASP A 624 4.16 -4.50 -17.84
CA ASP A 624 3.96 -5.71 -17.04
C ASP A 624 4.95 -6.78 -17.49
N VAL A 625 5.80 -7.25 -16.59
CA VAL A 625 6.84 -8.25 -16.86
C VAL A 625 6.53 -9.55 -16.14
N VAL A 626 6.46 -10.64 -16.89
CA VAL A 626 6.28 -11.99 -16.37
C VAL A 626 7.45 -12.88 -16.79
N LEU A 627 8.33 -13.21 -15.84
CA LEU A 627 9.47 -14.11 -16.08
C LEU A 627 9.20 -15.50 -15.52
N THR A 628 9.46 -16.54 -16.31
CA THR A 628 9.36 -17.94 -15.86
C THR A 628 10.76 -18.54 -15.70
N ALA A 629 11.07 -19.03 -14.50
CA ALA A 629 12.37 -19.63 -14.21
C ALA A 629 12.46 -21.09 -14.69
N GLU A 630 13.44 -21.41 -15.53
CA GLU A 630 13.70 -22.74 -16.07
C GLU A 630 15.12 -23.24 -15.76
N SER A 631 15.28 -24.50 -15.37
CA SER A 631 16.60 -25.07 -15.09
C SER A 631 17.30 -25.58 -16.36
N SER A 632 18.58 -25.20 -16.54
CA SER A 632 19.40 -25.59 -17.71
C SER A 632 20.33 -26.78 -17.46
N VAL A 633 20.28 -27.39 -16.27
CA VAL A 633 21.13 -28.55 -15.93
C VAL A 633 20.61 -29.81 -16.62
N THR A 634 21.53 -30.60 -17.19
CA THR A 634 21.27 -31.88 -17.84
C THR A 634 20.25 -32.74 -17.11
N LYS A 635 19.11 -32.94 -17.77
CA LYS A 635 18.03 -33.91 -17.49
C LYS A 635 18.36 -34.88 -16.35
N SER A 636 18.04 -34.46 -15.13
CA SER A 636 17.89 -35.34 -13.98
C SER A 636 16.72 -36.31 -14.22
N LEU A 637 16.65 -37.41 -13.47
CA LEU A 637 15.47 -38.29 -13.50
C LEU A 637 14.18 -37.55 -13.13
N ASN A 638 14.29 -36.41 -12.43
CA ASN A 638 13.18 -35.50 -12.14
C ASN A 638 12.72 -34.65 -13.34
N ASP A 639 13.53 -34.51 -14.40
CA ASP A 639 13.14 -33.75 -15.61
C ASP A 639 12.36 -34.61 -16.62
N TYR A 640 12.14 -35.89 -16.30
CA TYR A 640 11.15 -36.77 -16.95
C TYR A 640 9.82 -36.79 -16.19
N VAL A 641 9.58 -35.75 -15.39
CA VAL A 641 8.43 -35.63 -14.51
C VAL A 641 7.79 -34.26 -14.75
N SER A 642 7.48 -33.95 -16.02
CA SER A 642 6.53 -32.85 -16.28
C SER A 642 5.18 -33.19 -15.62
N PRO A 643 4.35 -32.20 -15.23
CA PRO A 643 3.04 -32.46 -14.66
C PRO A 643 2.19 -33.41 -15.52
N SER A 644 2.29 -33.31 -16.85
CA SER A 644 1.62 -34.24 -17.77
C SER A 644 2.22 -35.67 -17.71
N GLN A 645 3.54 -35.79 -17.56
CA GLN A 645 4.24 -37.07 -17.45
C GLN A 645 3.95 -37.73 -16.09
N MET A 646 3.71 -36.95 -15.02
CA MET A 646 3.20 -37.44 -13.74
C MET A 646 1.81 -38.05 -13.86
N VAL A 647 0.90 -37.38 -14.56
CA VAL A 647 -0.45 -37.93 -14.85
C VAL A 647 -0.32 -39.22 -15.64
N GLY A 648 0.59 -39.27 -16.63
CA GLY A 648 0.88 -40.49 -17.39
C GLY A 648 1.41 -41.64 -16.53
N LEU A 649 2.37 -41.35 -15.63
CA LEU A 649 2.92 -42.32 -14.67
C LEU A 649 1.87 -42.80 -13.66
N ALA A 650 1.03 -41.88 -13.14
CA ALA A 650 -0.07 -42.21 -12.24
C ALA A 650 -1.09 -43.14 -12.92
N CYS A 651 -1.44 -42.89 -14.18
CA CYS A 651 -2.29 -43.79 -14.96
C CYS A 651 -1.64 -45.17 -15.18
N ILE A 652 -0.33 -45.23 -15.42
CA ILE A 652 0.42 -46.50 -15.53
C ILE A 652 0.41 -47.26 -14.20
N PHE A 653 0.66 -46.58 -13.08
CA PHE A 653 0.64 -47.19 -11.75
C PHE A 653 -0.76 -47.67 -11.37
N ALA A 654 -1.80 -46.90 -11.69
CA ALA A 654 -3.19 -47.32 -11.50
C ALA A 654 -3.53 -48.54 -12.35
N ALA A 655 -3.08 -48.59 -13.62
CA ALA A 655 -3.27 -49.75 -14.50
C ALA A 655 -2.54 -51.00 -13.96
N LEU A 656 -1.30 -50.84 -13.47
CA LEU A 656 -0.53 -51.89 -12.81
C LEU A 656 -1.21 -52.38 -11.53
N TRP A 657 -1.72 -51.47 -10.71
CA TRP A 657 -2.45 -51.79 -9.49
C TRP A 657 -3.72 -52.60 -9.78
N ILE A 658 -4.50 -52.20 -10.79
CA ILE A 658 -5.68 -52.96 -11.26
C ILE A 658 -5.27 -54.32 -11.83
N PHE A 659 -4.16 -54.40 -12.57
CA PHE A 659 -3.66 -55.67 -13.11
C PHE A 659 -3.20 -56.64 -12.01
N LEU A 660 -2.50 -56.15 -10.99
CA LEU A 660 -2.01 -56.95 -9.86
C LEU A 660 -3.17 -57.45 -8.99
N THR A 661 -4.16 -56.59 -8.70
CA THR A 661 -5.38 -56.98 -7.96
C THR A 661 -6.23 -57.99 -8.74
N MET A 662 -6.24 -57.94 -10.07
CA MET A 662 -6.84 -58.99 -10.92
C MET A 662 -6.09 -60.33 -10.87
N LYS A 663 -4.77 -60.32 -10.69
CA LYS A 663 -3.92 -61.51 -10.62
C LYS A 663 -4.09 -62.24 -9.29
N ASP A 664 -4.21 -61.52 -8.18
CA ASP A 664 -4.45 -62.13 -6.86
C ASP A 664 -5.83 -62.81 -6.77
N SER A 665 -6.84 -62.32 -7.50
CA SER A 665 -8.13 -63.01 -7.64
C SER A 665 -8.05 -64.38 -8.34
N THR A 666 -6.90 -64.80 -8.89
CA THR A 666 -6.72 -66.13 -9.51
C THR A 666 -6.04 -67.16 -8.62
N LYS A 667 -5.54 -66.77 -7.45
CA LYS A 667 -5.05 -67.69 -6.42
C LYS A 667 -6.06 -67.76 -5.28
N ASN A 668 -7.14 -68.52 -5.49
CA ASN A 668 -7.82 -69.28 -4.44
C ASN A 668 -8.98 -70.05 -5.08
N ASP A 669 -8.69 -71.28 -5.49
CA ASP A 669 -9.67 -72.37 -5.59
C ASP A 669 -8.86 -73.65 -5.38
N ASN A 670 -8.53 -73.95 -4.11
CA ASN A 670 -8.23 -75.28 -3.57
C ASN A 670 -8.03 -75.13 -2.05
N GLU A 671 -9.11 -74.91 -1.32
CA GLU A 671 -9.15 -75.23 0.11
C GLU A 671 -9.65 -76.67 0.26
N GLU A 672 -8.73 -77.60 0.51
CA GLU A 672 -9.05 -78.82 1.26
C GLU A 672 -9.13 -78.47 2.75
N LEU A 673 -10.28 -78.80 3.35
CA LEU A 673 -10.60 -78.65 4.77
C LEU A 673 -9.55 -79.31 5.70
N PRO A 674 -9.07 -78.62 6.75
CA PRO A 674 -8.56 -79.28 7.93
C PRO A 674 -9.67 -79.54 8.96
N LYS A 675 -9.70 -80.77 9.47
CA LYS A 675 -10.53 -81.21 10.59
C LYS A 675 -10.05 -80.58 11.92
N GLN A 676 -11.03 -80.34 12.79
CA GLN A 676 -10.91 -79.81 14.16
C GLN A 676 -9.92 -80.56 15.07
N TYR A 677 -9.26 -79.80 15.95
CA TYR A 677 -8.93 -80.20 17.33
C TYR A 677 -9.36 -79.07 18.30
N PRO A 678 -9.75 -79.37 19.55
CA PRO A 678 -10.37 -78.40 20.45
C PRO A 678 -9.37 -77.65 21.36
N VAL A 679 -9.64 -76.33 21.50
CA VAL A 679 -9.61 -75.42 22.67
C VAL A 679 -8.49 -75.58 23.73
N THR A 680 -7.79 -74.48 24.07
CA THR A 680 -7.87 -73.74 25.37
C THR A 680 -6.98 -72.49 25.36
N GLU A 681 -7.50 -71.36 25.83
CA GLU A 681 -6.81 -70.08 26.05
C GLU A 681 -5.72 -70.20 27.13
N THR A 682 -4.60 -69.48 26.97
CA THR A 682 -3.85 -68.92 28.11
C THR A 682 -2.99 -67.73 27.68
N ALA A 683 -2.89 -66.76 28.60
CA ALA A 683 -2.39 -65.39 28.47
C ALA A 683 -0.94 -65.24 27.97
N PHE A 684 -0.67 -64.07 27.35
CA PHE A 684 0.68 -63.60 27.03
C PHE A 684 1.42 -63.15 28.29
N GLU A 685 2.62 -63.69 28.50
CA GLU A 685 3.57 -63.27 29.52
C GLU A 685 4.47 -62.15 28.94
N GLN A 686 4.60 -61.02 29.65
CA GLN A 686 5.45 -59.89 29.26
C GLN A 686 6.91 -60.12 29.67
N VAL A 687 7.84 -59.91 28.75
CA VAL A 687 9.29 -59.94 29.04
C VAL A 687 9.72 -58.60 29.66
N PRO A 688 10.37 -58.59 30.84
CA PRO A 688 10.79 -57.35 31.48
C PRO A 688 11.99 -56.71 30.78
N VAL A 689 11.94 -55.39 30.63
CA VAL A 689 12.98 -54.53 30.07
C VAL A 689 13.60 -53.63 31.16
N ASP A 690 14.84 -53.20 30.98
CA ASP A 690 15.48 -52.26 31.91
C ASP A 690 15.01 -50.80 31.71
N ALA A 691 15.49 -49.88 32.56
CA ALA A 691 15.08 -48.47 32.57
C ALA A 691 15.47 -47.67 31.31
N TRP A 692 16.17 -48.29 30.35
CA TRP A 692 16.43 -47.72 29.02
C TRP A 692 15.84 -48.57 27.88
N GLY A 693 14.88 -49.45 28.20
CA GLY A 693 14.02 -50.12 27.22
C GLY A 693 14.64 -51.29 26.48
N ARG A 694 15.72 -51.90 26.99
CA ARG A 694 16.30 -53.11 26.37
C ARG A 694 15.80 -54.37 27.06
N PRO A 695 15.51 -55.46 26.31
CA PRO A 695 15.23 -56.77 26.90
C PRO A 695 16.45 -57.20 27.72
N ILE A 696 16.22 -57.63 28.96
CA ILE A 696 17.26 -58.26 29.76
C ILE A 696 17.39 -59.69 29.23
N ASP A 697 18.33 -59.91 28.30
CA ASP A 697 18.74 -61.26 27.94
C ASP A 697 19.67 -61.80 29.06
N ASP A 698 19.46 -63.06 29.47
CA ASP A 698 20.25 -63.77 30.51
C ASP A 698 21.78 -63.69 30.33
#